data_AF-A0A975EYI3-F1
#
_entry.id   AF-A0A975EYI3-F1
#
_cell.length_a   1.000
_cell.length_b   1.000
_cell.length_c   1.000
_cell.angle_alpha   90.00
_cell.angle_beta   90.00
_cell.angle_gamma   90.00
#
_symmetry.space_group_name_H-M   'P 1'
#
loop_
_entity.id
_entity.type
_entity.pdbx_description
1 polymer ?
#
loop_
_entity_poly.entity_id
_entity_poly.type
_entity_poly.pdbx_seq_one_letter_code
_entity_poly.pdbx_strand_id
1 'polypeptide(L)'
;MKKTFLFDKSDKNTLEFFSSVKDSISANSDELIQNTHLHPHGIKELLESKQIRVAKLILLLLHAMDKGTIDDRLNALHSLRDEVLLCSENPMPVNTARILLCMMKELVRSEDETEQLELLHDFSMLIRARSCTVRKYLKKYNLLEMPEAWNQIAFDYHVHDSYTEGRKTPTYLIMDAWIKGIKQLNVIYYGYAPKEAVRELLSAAAYMSIKVKVGIENIVLFNGKPVNFIWIPEDLPDVEHWCAFLDRSDVVAFNKKAIAAWDNQKNTPTRIKYNSPMDLIKRINKLSSNYGITLNLNGLTDTDVLELLFECKGKISNIEIFNTKNFYEQEESYAAKIKKIICCINEKNTAKLKRIIKKMLNKLKESQAPYQGTQPDFAVKNQKENKSEAAAKTNAQAKMQSGEVMRHIKYLNKILSHLSDFFLFYEYKTLHDRWGSNSVGKASEEHNGMGFALLETLPIGAQIQVLKNKERRLLPVHIQTLYRENFRPAEDRRLFFIPHFRPRLKKISGEWITEQNCVKGENNLVALGEYDAAYEKQKSNSYVKKRKGLLYTWKYMNTGVKNKIKILSGFIPAFLSFYLTKDWWVLKFLGAVIWFAITGVRNIIQAVVSGDSRKRSPLLHWTSYVDWSRIADSLMYTGWSVPLLDYFVTTWLLKEKYNITVATAPFLTYTVISLVNGVYISSHNILRGLPKSDVIANFFRSIISIPFALALSSMLGVILTAAGLDAADIIQRWAAIISKLVSDTIGGVIEGLSTRQKNIDLRNADYDKKLYQMQKTCTRLEFMFPKKNLVKLFKFPETLVKTVKDKDSRLFKSMMYDSLDFFYFWLFQPHARTVLISVLKKMSRRGRNLFLNFQNILNCRKAVIGLLTDKNTGMSFRRVLKIYLMYGNSYLTALTRLSEGKKWDDFAEEIDEEYDIEPDYAP
;
A
#
# COMPACT_ATOMS: atom_id res chain seq x y z
N MET A 1 12.49 -3.47 37.12
CA MET A 1 11.53 -4.52 36.69
C MET A 1 12.27 -5.47 35.76
N LYS A 2 12.33 -6.78 36.09
CA LYS A 2 13.11 -7.75 35.32
C LYS A 2 12.66 -7.76 33.84
N LYS A 3 13.61 -7.78 32.89
CA LYS A 3 13.39 -7.87 31.42
C LYS A 3 12.45 -9.04 31.02
N THR A 4 12.13 -9.98 31.92
CA THR A 4 11.21 -11.11 31.70
C THR A 4 9.72 -10.77 31.63
N PHE A 5 9.26 -9.65 32.21
CA PHE A 5 7.84 -9.27 32.19
C PHE A 5 7.42 -8.43 30.95
N LEU A 6 8.40 -7.85 30.27
CA LEU A 6 8.21 -7.00 29.08
C LEU A 6 8.73 -7.74 27.84
N PHE A 7 8.06 -7.50 26.72
CA PHE A 7 8.29 -8.08 25.40
C PHE A 7 8.08 -9.59 25.33
N ASP A 8 7.71 -10.08 24.15
CA ASP A 8 7.54 -11.51 23.93
C ASP A 8 8.89 -12.19 23.70
N LYS A 9 8.96 -13.50 23.99
CA LYS A 9 10.18 -14.29 23.72
C LYS A 9 10.54 -14.25 22.23
N SER A 10 9.53 -14.18 21.36
CA SER A 10 9.71 -13.99 19.93
C SER A 10 10.39 -12.68 19.57
N ASP A 11 10.09 -11.58 20.28
CA ASP A 11 10.68 -10.27 19.99
C ASP A 11 12.18 -10.28 20.30
N LYS A 12 12.57 -10.92 21.41
CA LYS A 12 13.99 -11.09 21.80
C LYS A 12 14.75 -11.98 20.83
N ASN A 13 14.17 -13.13 20.46
CA ASN A 13 14.77 -14.01 19.47
C ASN A 13 14.93 -13.32 18.10
N THR A 14 13.96 -12.47 17.73
CA THR A 14 14.02 -11.68 16.48
C THR A 14 15.14 -10.64 16.55
N LEU A 15 15.37 -10.03 17.72
CA LEU A 15 16.46 -9.09 17.91
C LEU A 15 17.83 -9.77 17.85
N GLU A 16 18.01 -10.89 18.54
CA GLU A 16 19.25 -11.69 18.49
C GLU A 16 19.56 -12.09 17.05
N PHE A 17 18.53 -12.57 16.33
CA PHE A 17 18.66 -12.87 14.91
C PHE A 17 19.01 -11.63 14.08
N PHE A 18 18.34 -10.50 14.31
CA PHE A 18 18.61 -9.24 13.63
C PHE A 18 20.06 -8.79 13.81
N SER A 19 20.60 -8.83 15.03
CA SER A 19 22.00 -8.53 15.31
C SER A 19 22.94 -9.49 14.58
N SER A 20 22.67 -10.80 14.65
CA SER A 20 23.49 -11.80 13.95
C SER A 20 23.48 -11.65 12.41
N VAL A 21 22.35 -11.22 11.84
CA VAL A 21 22.19 -11.00 10.40
C VAL A 21 22.84 -9.69 9.97
N LYS A 22 22.71 -8.64 10.77
CA LYS A 22 23.40 -7.36 10.54
C LYS A 22 24.92 -7.57 10.43
N ASP A 23 25.48 -8.45 11.26
CA ASP A 23 26.91 -8.78 11.26
C ASP A 23 27.31 -9.69 10.07
N SER A 24 26.48 -10.68 9.71
CA SER A 24 26.78 -11.69 8.67
C SER A 24 26.44 -11.28 7.23
N ILE A 25 25.64 -10.24 7.02
CA ILE A 25 25.35 -9.68 5.68
C ILE A 25 26.62 -9.16 4.98
N SER A 26 27.70 -8.91 5.72
CA SER A 26 29.02 -8.60 5.17
C SER A 26 29.69 -9.77 4.41
N ALA A 27 29.22 -11.02 4.57
CA ALA A 27 29.88 -12.22 4.06
C ALA A 27 29.09 -13.05 3.01
N ASN A 28 27.74 -13.05 3.00
CA ASN A 28 26.92 -13.95 2.15
C ASN A 28 25.68 -13.26 1.48
N SER A 29 25.90 -12.21 0.66
CA SER A 29 24.82 -11.49 -0.04
C SER A 29 24.11 -12.32 -1.13
N ASP A 30 24.83 -13.20 -1.84
CA ASP A 30 24.30 -14.03 -2.94
C ASP A 30 23.27 -15.10 -2.47
N GLU A 31 23.31 -15.48 -1.19
CA GLU A 31 22.47 -16.54 -0.59
C GLU A 31 21.07 -16.05 -0.23
N LEU A 32 20.94 -14.78 0.21
CA LEU A 32 19.66 -14.15 0.52
C LEU A 32 18.84 -13.81 -0.73
N ILE A 33 19.50 -13.46 -1.83
CA ILE A 33 18.88 -13.04 -3.10
C ILE A 33 18.26 -14.23 -3.86
N GLN A 34 18.74 -15.46 -3.62
CA GLN A 34 18.19 -16.67 -4.25
C GLN A 34 16.80 -17.06 -3.73
N ASN A 35 16.34 -16.52 -2.58
CA ASN A 35 15.06 -16.85 -1.94
C ASN A 35 13.88 -15.96 -2.37
N THR A 36 14.09 -15.13 -3.39
CA THR A 36 13.12 -14.14 -3.89
C THR A 36 11.97 -14.75 -4.68
N HIS A 37 12.13 -15.98 -5.21
CA HIS A 37 11.07 -16.73 -5.91
C HIS A 37 10.04 -17.40 -4.99
N LEU A 38 10.36 -17.64 -3.72
CA LEU A 38 9.43 -18.27 -2.78
C LEU A 38 8.30 -17.32 -2.37
N HIS A 39 7.07 -17.83 -2.32
CA HIS A 39 5.89 -17.06 -1.91
C HIS A 39 5.95 -16.72 -0.42
N PRO A 40 5.52 -15.51 0.01
CA PRO A 40 5.42 -15.16 1.43
C PRO A 40 4.53 -16.10 2.25
N HIS A 41 3.37 -16.49 1.71
CA HIS A 41 2.48 -17.54 2.26
C HIS A 41 2.85 -18.96 1.85
N GLY A 42 4.04 -19.12 1.24
CA GLY A 42 4.57 -20.39 0.75
C GLY A 42 5.46 -21.05 1.79
N ILE A 43 6.45 -21.80 1.32
CA ILE A 43 7.37 -22.53 2.20
C ILE A 43 8.12 -21.63 3.18
N LYS A 44 8.29 -20.34 2.82
CA LYS A 44 8.83 -19.32 3.72
C LYS A 44 8.19 -19.31 5.11
N GLU A 45 6.91 -19.63 5.25
CA GLU A 45 6.23 -19.70 6.54
C GLU A 45 6.73 -20.82 7.46
N LEU A 46 7.25 -21.92 6.90
CA LEU A 46 7.84 -23.01 7.69
C LEU A 46 9.26 -22.73 8.17
N LEU A 47 9.96 -21.84 7.46
CA LEU A 47 11.37 -21.54 7.66
C LEU A 47 11.56 -20.48 8.74
N GLU A 48 10.83 -19.37 8.63
CA GLU A 48 11.04 -18.18 9.47
C GLU A 48 9.69 -17.48 9.78
N SER A 49 9.61 -16.79 10.92
CA SER A 49 8.43 -15.98 11.25
C SER A 49 8.29 -14.78 10.30
N LYS A 50 7.06 -14.26 10.13
CA LYS A 50 6.79 -13.09 9.28
C LYS A 50 7.66 -11.87 9.65
N GLN A 51 7.89 -11.64 10.95
CA GLN A 51 8.72 -10.53 11.41
C GLN A 51 10.17 -10.66 10.95
N ILE A 52 10.74 -11.86 11.08
CA ILE A 52 12.12 -12.14 10.69
C ILE A 52 12.29 -11.95 9.18
N ARG A 53 11.34 -12.44 8.37
CA ARG A 53 11.42 -12.33 6.91
C ARG A 53 11.40 -10.90 6.42
N VAL A 54 10.50 -10.07 6.96
CA VAL A 54 10.45 -8.65 6.60
C VAL A 54 11.71 -7.92 7.06
N ALA A 55 12.17 -8.14 8.29
CA ALA A 55 13.39 -7.52 8.80
C ALA A 55 14.62 -7.88 7.96
N LYS A 56 14.76 -9.17 7.59
CA LYS A 56 15.81 -9.70 6.72
C LYS A 56 15.80 -9.07 5.34
N LEU A 57 14.62 -8.93 4.72
CA LEU A 57 14.48 -8.28 3.40
C LEU A 57 14.81 -6.79 3.44
N ILE A 58 14.55 -6.11 4.56
CA ILE A 58 14.90 -4.69 4.71
C ILE A 58 16.39 -4.52 4.93
N LEU A 59 17.01 -5.36 5.76
CA LEU A 59 18.47 -5.38 5.89
C LEU A 59 19.14 -5.69 4.55
N LEU A 60 18.61 -6.65 3.80
CA LEU A 60 19.09 -6.97 2.46
C LEU A 60 18.95 -5.76 1.52
N LEU A 61 17.81 -5.06 1.55
CA LEU A 61 17.60 -3.87 0.74
C LEU A 61 18.59 -2.76 1.11
N LEU A 62 18.78 -2.48 2.40
CA LEU A 62 19.73 -1.46 2.86
C LEU A 62 21.17 -1.80 2.49
N HIS A 63 21.56 -3.06 2.65
CA HIS A 63 22.88 -3.52 2.22
C HIS A 63 23.05 -3.46 0.69
N ALA A 64 22.06 -3.91 -0.07
CA ALA A 64 22.06 -3.83 -1.52
C ALA A 64 22.11 -2.36 -1.98
N MET A 65 21.55 -1.43 -1.21
CA MET A 65 21.66 -0.01 -1.48
C MET A 65 23.06 0.56 -1.23
N ASP A 66 23.78 0.07 -0.21
CA ASP A 66 25.11 0.57 0.13
C ASP A 66 26.20 0.00 -0.80
N LYS A 67 26.13 -1.29 -1.14
CA LYS A 67 27.20 -2.01 -1.87
C LYS A 67 26.73 -2.93 -3.00
N GLY A 68 25.42 -3.11 -3.19
CA GLY A 68 24.87 -4.08 -4.14
C GLY A 68 24.80 -3.57 -5.59
N THR A 69 24.63 -4.51 -6.52
CA THR A 69 24.37 -4.19 -7.93
C THR A 69 22.94 -3.66 -8.13
N ILE A 70 22.65 -3.10 -9.30
CA ILE A 70 21.28 -2.66 -9.66
C ILE A 70 20.28 -3.81 -9.53
N ASP A 71 20.65 -5.00 -10.01
CA ASP A 71 19.78 -6.17 -9.97
C ASP A 71 19.54 -6.65 -8.54
N ASP A 72 20.53 -6.56 -7.65
CA ASP A 72 20.37 -6.89 -6.23
C ASP A 72 19.38 -5.93 -5.55
N ARG A 73 19.51 -4.62 -5.81
CA ARG A 73 18.58 -3.61 -5.28
C ARG A 73 17.15 -3.84 -5.76
N LEU A 74 16.98 -4.09 -7.06
CA LEU A 74 15.69 -4.34 -7.68
C LEU A 74 15.02 -5.60 -7.14
N ASN A 75 15.77 -6.69 -7.00
CA ASN A 75 15.27 -7.95 -6.46
C ASN A 75 14.92 -7.84 -4.97
N ALA A 76 15.74 -7.14 -4.19
CA ALA A 76 15.45 -6.86 -2.79
C ALA A 76 14.19 -6.01 -2.63
N LEU A 77 14.02 -4.95 -3.43
CA LEU A 77 12.82 -4.10 -3.39
C LEU A 77 11.56 -4.88 -3.77
N HIS A 78 11.61 -5.64 -4.87
CA HIS A 78 10.49 -6.46 -5.33
C HIS A 78 10.04 -7.45 -4.26
N SER A 79 11.00 -8.15 -3.66
CA SER A 79 10.73 -9.15 -2.63
C SER A 79 10.20 -8.54 -1.35
N LEU A 80 10.76 -7.38 -0.96
CA LEU A 80 10.28 -6.64 0.20
C LEU A 80 8.84 -6.17 0.02
N ARG A 81 8.51 -5.58 -1.14
CA ARG A 81 7.14 -5.14 -1.44
C ARG A 81 6.16 -6.31 -1.30
N ASP A 82 6.48 -7.43 -1.93
CA ASP A 82 5.67 -8.63 -1.91
C ASP A 82 5.46 -9.16 -0.50
N GLU A 83 6.53 -9.26 0.29
CA GLU A 83 6.47 -9.75 1.66
C GLU A 83 5.62 -8.82 2.53
N VAL A 84 5.84 -7.50 2.49
CA VAL A 84 5.17 -6.55 3.37
C VAL A 84 3.68 -6.42 3.03
N LEU A 85 3.31 -6.42 1.76
CA LEU A 85 1.91 -6.37 1.32
C LEU A 85 1.15 -7.65 1.70
N LEU A 86 1.78 -8.82 1.57
CA LEU A 86 1.14 -10.10 1.87
C LEU A 86 1.19 -10.45 3.36
N CYS A 87 2.15 -9.91 4.13
CA CYS A 87 2.25 -10.16 5.57
C CYS A 87 1.08 -9.60 6.37
N SER A 88 0.43 -8.53 5.90
CA SER A 88 -0.57 -7.79 6.66
C SER A 88 -1.94 -8.49 6.64
N GLU A 89 -2.33 -9.12 7.76
CA GLU A 89 -3.63 -9.82 7.94
C GLU A 89 -4.77 -8.88 8.37
N ASN A 90 -4.54 -7.57 8.26
CA ASN A 90 -5.42 -6.54 8.81
C ASN A 90 -6.27 -5.83 7.74
N PRO A 91 -7.26 -5.00 8.11
CA PRO A 91 -8.15 -4.35 7.15
C PRO A 91 -7.51 -3.23 6.31
N MET A 92 -6.26 -2.85 6.61
CA MET A 92 -5.54 -1.71 6.00
C MET A 92 -4.12 -2.12 5.55
N PRO A 93 -3.99 -3.16 4.69
CA PRO A 93 -2.70 -3.78 4.40
C PRO A 93 -1.70 -2.83 3.74
N VAL A 94 -2.15 -1.93 2.85
CA VAL A 94 -1.26 -1.01 2.14
C VAL A 94 -0.75 0.08 3.09
N ASN A 95 -1.63 0.66 3.91
CA ASN A 95 -1.18 1.64 4.91
C ASN A 95 -0.31 1.02 6.00
N THR A 96 -0.63 -0.20 6.45
CA THR A 96 0.24 -0.94 7.37
C THR A 96 1.62 -1.16 6.74
N ALA A 97 1.67 -1.60 5.48
CA ALA A 97 2.93 -1.81 4.79
C ALA A 97 3.82 -0.56 4.73
N ARG A 98 3.23 0.62 4.46
CA ARG A 98 3.94 1.91 4.48
C ARG A 98 4.56 2.19 5.85
N ILE A 99 3.81 1.94 6.93
CA ILE A 99 4.29 2.13 8.30
C ILE A 99 5.39 1.13 8.66
N LEU A 100 5.23 -0.15 8.29
CA LEU A 100 6.22 -1.20 8.57
C LEU A 100 7.58 -0.84 7.96
N LEU A 101 7.60 -0.32 6.73
CA LEU A 101 8.81 0.17 6.07
C LEU A 101 9.44 1.35 6.82
N CYS A 102 8.64 2.28 7.32
CA CYS A 102 9.12 3.39 8.16
C CYS A 102 9.73 2.91 9.48
N MET A 103 9.03 2.03 10.21
CA MET A 103 9.49 1.46 11.49
C MET A 103 10.82 0.73 11.34
N MET A 104 10.96 -0.06 10.27
CA MET A 104 12.15 -0.86 10.05
C MET A 104 13.37 -0.03 9.66
N LYS A 105 13.13 1.10 8.96
CA LYS A 105 14.17 2.10 8.73
C LYS A 105 14.67 2.75 10.03
N GLU A 106 13.78 2.92 11.02
CA GLU A 106 14.18 3.37 12.37
C GLU A 106 14.91 2.27 13.14
N LEU A 107 14.43 1.02 13.05
CA LEU A 107 15.05 -0.13 13.72
C LEU A 107 16.52 -0.27 13.34
N VAL A 108 16.83 -0.15 12.04
CA VAL A 108 18.21 -0.27 11.54
C VAL A 108 19.11 0.89 11.96
N ARG A 109 18.53 2.08 12.20
CA ARG A 109 19.26 3.27 12.64
C ARG A 109 19.45 3.34 14.15
N SER A 110 18.62 2.66 14.92
CA SER A 110 18.72 2.63 16.38
C SER A 110 19.90 1.78 16.83
N GLU A 111 20.63 2.26 17.83
CA GLU A 111 21.71 1.52 18.50
C GLU A 111 21.28 0.99 19.90
N ASP A 112 20.19 1.50 20.48
CA ASP A 112 19.67 1.03 21.77
C ASP A 112 18.85 -0.25 21.60
N GLU A 113 19.29 -1.33 22.25
CA GLU A 113 18.62 -2.63 22.31
C GLU A 113 17.16 -2.51 22.80
N THR A 114 16.88 -1.60 23.75
CA THR A 114 15.52 -1.41 24.29
C THR A 114 14.62 -0.78 23.25
N GLU A 115 15.10 0.25 22.54
CA GLU A 115 14.36 0.90 21.45
C GLU A 115 14.11 -0.08 20.30
N GLN A 116 15.11 -0.92 19.98
CA GLN A 116 14.95 -1.96 18.97
C GLN A 116 13.88 -2.99 19.37
N LEU A 117 13.83 -3.43 20.63
CA LEU A 117 12.77 -4.30 21.14
C LEU A 117 11.39 -3.64 21.08
N GLU A 118 11.29 -2.35 21.39
CA GLU A 118 10.04 -1.59 21.27
C GLU A 118 9.55 -1.51 19.82
N LEU A 119 10.45 -1.26 18.88
CA LEU A 119 10.15 -1.20 17.45
C LEU A 119 9.75 -2.58 16.91
N LEU A 120 10.44 -3.66 17.32
CA LEU A 120 10.08 -5.03 16.94
C LEU A 120 8.72 -5.44 17.52
N HIS A 121 8.43 -5.09 18.76
CA HIS A 121 7.13 -5.35 19.37
C HIS A 121 6.01 -4.58 18.65
N ASP A 122 6.23 -3.29 18.37
CA ASP A 122 5.29 -2.46 17.61
C ASP A 122 5.06 -3.02 16.20
N PHE A 123 6.12 -3.52 15.56
CA PHE A 123 6.04 -4.19 14.26
C PHE A 123 5.15 -5.45 14.34
N SER A 124 5.42 -6.34 15.29
CA SER A 124 4.62 -7.55 15.55
C SER A 124 3.14 -7.22 15.77
N MET A 125 2.87 -6.19 16.57
CA MET A 125 1.51 -5.73 16.83
C MET A 125 0.83 -5.16 15.58
N LEU A 126 1.56 -4.47 14.71
CA LEU A 126 1.00 -3.76 13.57
C LEU A 126 0.53 -4.70 12.45
N ILE A 127 1.19 -5.85 12.26
CA ILE A 127 0.81 -6.86 11.25
C ILE A 127 -0.67 -7.26 11.40
N ARG A 128 -1.13 -7.45 12.64
CA ARG A 128 -2.50 -7.85 13.01
C ARG A 128 -3.33 -6.69 13.58
N ALA A 129 -2.85 -5.46 13.46
CA ALA A 129 -3.47 -4.30 14.11
C ALA A 129 -4.82 -3.94 13.50
N ARG A 130 -5.69 -3.35 14.33
CA ARG A 130 -6.97 -2.78 13.90
C ARG A 130 -6.75 -1.48 13.14
N SER A 131 -7.69 -1.08 12.28
CA SER A 131 -7.63 0.17 11.52
C SER A 131 -7.37 1.42 12.38
N CYS A 132 -7.94 1.47 13.60
CA CYS A 132 -7.69 2.58 14.53
C CYS A 132 -6.22 2.64 15.00
N THR A 133 -5.61 1.49 15.28
CA THR A 133 -4.19 1.40 15.64
C THR A 133 -3.32 1.76 14.45
N VAL A 134 -3.63 1.28 13.25
CA VAL A 134 -2.91 1.67 12.01
C VAL A 134 -2.95 3.18 11.83
N ARG A 135 -4.11 3.82 11.94
CA ARG A 135 -4.25 5.30 11.90
C ARG A 135 -3.44 6.01 12.97
N LYS A 136 -3.37 5.47 14.19
CA LYS A 136 -2.53 6.03 15.26
C LYS A 136 -1.05 6.01 14.86
N TYR A 137 -0.58 4.94 14.23
CA TYR A 137 0.79 4.87 13.73
C TYR A 137 1.02 5.74 12.49
N LEU A 138 0.06 5.86 11.58
CA LEU A 138 0.13 6.81 10.46
C LEU A 138 0.35 8.23 11.00
N LYS A 139 -0.43 8.62 12.02
CA LYS A 139 -0.23 9.91 12.72
C LYS A 139 1.13 9.99 13.42
N LYS A 140 1.60 8.93 14.08
CA LYS A 140 2.92 8.87 14.73
C LYS A 140 4.05 9.13 13.73
N TYR A 141 3.93 8.60 12.50
CA TYR A 141 4.92 8.69 11.43
C TYR A 141 4.67 9.85 10.45
N ASN A 142 3.73 10.76 10.76
CA ASN A 142 3.29 11.85 9.88
C ASN A 142 2.94 11.40 8.44
N LEU A 143 2.35 10.21 8.30
CA LEU A 143 1.84 9.69 7.04
C LEU A 143 0.34 9.97 6.95
N LEU A 144 -0.11 10.52 5.83
CA LEU A 144 -1.54 10.59 5.53
C LEU A 144 -2.10 9.20 5.18
N GLU A 145 -3.31 8.91 5.65
CA GLU A 145 -4.05 7.71 5.26
C GLU A 145 -4.35 7.76 3.75
N MET A 146 -3.91 6.75 3.02
CA MET A 146 -4.22 6.57 1.59
C MET A 146 -5.41 5.60 1.44
N PRO A 147 -6.21 5.67 0.37
CA PRO A 147 -7.23 4.66 0.13
C PRO A 147 -6.58 3.29 -0.12
N GLU A 148 -7.13 2.23 0.48
CA GLU A 148 -6.62 0.85 0.28
C GLU A 148 -6.80 0.36 -1.16
N ALA A 149 -7.76 0.93 -1.91
CA ALA A 149 -7.90 0.69 -3.35
C ALA A 149 -6.74 1.30 -4.17
N TRP A 150 -5.86 2.09 -3.54
CA TRP A 150 -4.71 2.75 -4.14
C TRP A 150 -5.07 3.55 -5.40
N ASN A 151 -6.19 4.26 -5.37
CA ASN A 151 -6.75 5.00 -6.52
C ASN A 151 -6.70 6.53 -6.34
N GLN A 152 -6.03 7.04 -5.30
CA GLN A 152 -5.84 8.46 -5.05
C GLN A 152 -5.07 9.16 -6.20
N ILE A 153 -5.26 10.47 -6.34
CA ILE A 153 -4.40 11.30 -7.18
C ILE A 153 -3.30 11.87 -6.30
N ALA A 154 -2.10 11.30 -6.42
CA ALA A 154 -0.91 11.76 -5.72
C ALA A 154 0.29 11.70 -6.67
N PHE A 155 1.00 12.81 -6.81
CA PHE A 155 2.00 12.99 -7.84
C PHE A 155 3.14 13.93 -7.42
N ASP A 156 4.23 13.84 -8.19
CA ASP A 156 5.30 14.83 -8.19
C ASP A 156 5.88 14.92 -9.61
N TYR A 157 5.86 16.11 -10.20
CA TYR A 157 6.27 16.28 -11.59
C TYR A 157 7.69 16.80 -11.78
N HIS A 158 8.47 16.97 -10.71
CA HIS A 158 9.87 17.38 -10.82
C HIS A 158 10.71 16.81 -9.67
N VAL A 159 11.41 15.70 -9.90
CA VAL A 159 12.24 15.05 -8.88
C VAL A 159 13.59 14.64 -9.45
N HIS A 160 14.63 14.72 -8.61
CA HIS A 160 15.98 14.26 -8.94
C HIS A 160 16.37 13.03 -8.10
N ASP A 161 17.14 12.14 -8.73
CA ASP A 161 17.79 10.98 -8.12
C ASP A 161 19.32 11.17 -7.98
N SER A 162 20.02 10.14 -7.49
CA SER A 162 21.48 10.18 -7.26
C SER A 162 22.34 10.32 -8.51
N TYR A 163 21.77 10.14 -9.71
CA TYR A 163 22.50 10.38 -10.95
C TYR A 163 22.49 11.86 -11.35
N THR A 164 21.76 12.71 -10.62
CA THR A 164 21.68 14.17 -10.82
C THR A 164 21.95 14.92 -9.51
N GLU A 165 21.11 15.87 -9.11
CA GLU A 165 21.24 16.60 -7.83
C GLU A 165 20.61 15.84 -6.65
N GLY A 166 19.93 14.71 -6.89
CA GLY A 166 19.29 13.94 -5.84
C GLY A 166 20.29 13.20 -4.96
N ARG A 167 19.87 12.85 -3.74
CA ARG A 167 20.70 12.09 -2.77
C ARG A 167 20.38 10.60 -2.74
N LYS A 168 19.33 10.19 -3.46
CA LYS A 168 18.69 8.88 -3.35
C LYS A 168 18.85 8.12 -4.64
N THR A 169 19.29 6.86 -4.57
CA THR A 169 19.30 5.97 -5.74
C THR A 169 17.88 5.83 -6.33
N PRO A 170 17.74 5.53 -7.64
CA PRO A 170 16.42 5.39 -8.25
C PRO A 170 15.50 4.42 -7.50
N THR A 171 16.03 3.26 -7.08
CA THR A 171 15.29 2.28 -6.26
C THR A 171 14.78 2.89 -4.95
N TYR A 172 15.64 3.62 -4.24
CA TYR A 172 15.28 4.22 -2.95
C TYR A 172 14.29 5.38 -3.11
N LEU A 173 14.41 6.15 -4.20
CA LEU A 173 13.48 7.22 -4.54
C LEU A 173 12.06 6.66 -4.73
N ILE A 174 11.93 5.58 -5.50
CA ILE A 174 10.64 4.93 -5.74
C ILE A 174 10.05 4.34 -4.45
N MET A 175 10.85 3.68 -3.61
CA MET A 175 10.39 3.19 -2.31
C MET A 175 9.87 4.34 -1.43
N ASP A 176 10.59 5.45 -1.36
CA ASP A 176 10.21 6.61 -0.55
C ASP A 176 8.95 7.32 -1.10
N ALA A 177 8.80 7.38 -2.43
CA ALA A 177 7.60 7.88 -3.08
C ALA A 177 6.38 7.00 -2.75
N TRP A 178 6.55 5.68 -2.80
CA TRP A 178 5.50 4.73 -2.45
C TRP A 178 5.08 4.84 -0.97
N ILE A 179 6.05 4.96 -0.05
CA ILE A 179 5.78 5.19 1.38
C ILE A 179 4.96 6.48 1.58
N LYS A 180 5.20 7.53 0.80
CA LYS A 180 4.40 8.77 0.88
C LYS A 180 3.01 8.66 0.25
N GLY A 181 2.77 7.62 -0.56
CA GLY A 181 1.50 7.43 -1.26
C GLY A 181 1.46 8.05 -2.66
N ILE A 182 2.61 8.43 -3.21
CA ILE A 182 2.76 9.00 -4.56
C ILE A 182 2.53 7.89 -5.59
N LYS A 183 1.68 8.17 -6.57
CA LYS A 183 1.36 7.25 -7.68
C LYS A 183 2.00 7.65 -9.01
N GLN A 184 2.36 8.91 -9.18
CA GLN A 184 2.99 9.40 -10.39
C GLN A 184 4.21 10.25 -10.08
N LEU A 185 5.32 9.99 -10.76
CA LEU A 185 6.59 10.69 -10.55
C LEU A 185 7.21 11.05 -11.90
N ASN A 186 7.74 12.27 -12.04
CA ASN A 186 8.63 12.59 -13.15
C ASN A 186 10.04 12.77 -12.59
N VAL A 187 10.99 11.97 -13.07
CA VAL A 187 12.39 12.07 -12.68
C VAL A 187 13.18 12.74 -13.79
N ILE A 188 13.95 13.77 -13.45
CA ILE A 188 14.58 14.67 -14.40
C ILE A 188 16.10 14.50 -14.37
N TYR A 189 16.67 14.27 -15.55
CA TYR A 189 18.11 14.15 -15.79
C TYR A 189 18.65 15.34 -16.58
N TYR A 190 19.89 15.77 -16.31
CA TYR A 190 20.48 16.92 -17.00
C TYR A 190 21.18 16.48 -18.29
N GLY A 191 20.70 16.99 -19.42
CA GLY A 191 21.27 16.75 -20.75
C GLY A 191 21.04 15.34 -21.29
N TYR A 192 21.30 14.31 -20.49
CA TYR A 192 21.22 12.90 -20.87
C TYR A 192 20.73 12.05 -19.69
N ALA A 193 19.91 11.03 -19.96
CA ALA A 193 19.47 10.06 -18.98
C ALA A 193 20.29 8.76 -19.12
N PRO A 194 21.17 8.42 -18.15
CA PRO A 194 21.98 7.20 -18.20
C PRO A 194 21.11 5.95 -18.31
N LYS A 195 21.52 4.99 -19.15
CA LYS A 195 20.76 3.76 -19.41
C LYS A 195 20.56 2.94 -18.13
N GLU A 196 21.58 2.90 -17.28
CA GLU A 196 21.59 2.23 -15.99
C GLU A 196 20.55 2.86 -15.04
N ALA A 197 20.51 4.20 -14.99
CA ALA A 197 19.57 4.95 -14.16
C ALA A 197 18.13 4.72 -14.62
N VAL A 198 17.88 4.79 -15.93
CA VAL A 198 16.55 4.56 -16.51
C VAL A 198 16.08 3.12 -16.29
N ARG A 199 16.96 2.13 -16.49
CA ARG A 199 16.66 0.72 -16.22
C ARG A 199 16.28 0.52 -14.75
N GLU A 200 17.09 1.04 -13.83
CA GLU A 200 16.81 0.91 -12.39
C GLU A 200 15.50 1.61 -12.02
N LEU A 201 15.32 2.85 -12.45
CA LEU A 201 14.15 3.67 -12.13
C LEU A 201 12.84 3.04 -12.60
N LEU A 202 12.76 2.71 -13.89
CA LEU A 202 11.54 2.20 -14.50
C LEU A 202 11.22 0.77 -14.01
N SER A 203 12.25 -0.05 -13.75
CA SER A 203 12.04 -1.39 -13.16
C SER A 203 11.51 -1.29 -11.73
N ALA A 204 12.11 -0.44 -10.89
CA ALA A 204 11.64 -0.21 -9.53
C ALA A 204 10.20 0.35 -9.52
N ALA A 205 9.90 1.28 -10.42
CA ALA A 205 8.58 1.87 -10.58
C ALA A 205 7.52 0.85 -10.97
N ALA A 206 7.83 -0.03 -11.93
CA ALA A 206 6.96 -1.12 -12.33
C ALA A 206 6.67 -2.06 -11.15
N TYR A 207 7.71 -2.41 -10.38
CA TYR A 207 7.55 -3.21 -9.16
C TYR A 207 6.67 -2.54 -8.13
N MET A 208 6.81 -1.23 -7.87
CA MET A 208 5.99 -0.55 -6.85
C MET A 208 4.64 -0.04 -7.40
N SER A 209 4.32 -0.30 -8.68
CA SER A 209 3.13 0.19 -9.38
C SER A 209 3.00 1.73 -9.32
N ILE A 210 4.12 2.42 -9.52
CA ILE A 210 4.20 3.88 -9.65
C ILE A 210 4.40 4.22 -11.12
N LYS A 211 3.61 5.16 -11.65
CA LYS A 211 3.78 5.66 -13.01
C LYS A 211 4.94 6.65 -13.04
N VAL A 212 6.02 6.31 -13.73
CA VAL A 212 7.18 7.18 -13.87
C VAL A 212 7.29 7.71 -15.30
N LYS A 213 7.60 9.00 -15.44
CA LYS A 213 8.08 9.59 -16.69
C LYS A 213 9.53 10.07 -16.51
N VAL A 214 10.37 9.81 -17.50
CA VAL A 214 11.77 10.27 -17.51
C VAL A 214 11.87 11.54 -18.33
N GLY A 215 12.34 12.62 -17.70
CA GLY A 215 12.55 13.92 -18.34
C GLY A 215 14.02 14.24 -18.52
N ILE A 216 14.32 14.97 -19.59
CA ILE A 216 15.68 15.44 -19.88
C ILE A 216 15.65 16.97 -19.90
N GLU A 217 16.38 17.58 -18.97
CA GLU A 217 16.50 19.02 -18.81
C GLU A 217 17.68 19.59 -19.57
N ASN A 218 17.43 20.64 -20.35
CA ASN A 218 18.44 21.39 -21.09
C ASN A 218 18.27 22.90 -20.83
N ILE A 219 19.37 23.64 -20.92
CA ILE A 219 19.34 25.10 -20.88
C ILE A 219 19.22 25.62 -22.30
N VAL A 220 18.33 26.57 -22.51
CA VAL A 220 18.15 27.29 -23.76
C VAL A 220 18.35 28.78 -23.49
N LEU A 221 19.13 29.45 -24.32
CA LEU A 221 19.23 30.91 -24.28
C LEU A 221 18.00 31.52 -24.97
N PHE A 222 17.26 32.33 -24.22
CA PHE A 222 16.15 33.14 -24.71
C PHE A 222 16.37 34.59 -24.29
N ASN A 223 16.51 35.48 -25.26
CA ASN A 223 16.75 36.92 -25.01
C ASN A 223 17.99 37.19 -24.12
N GLY A 224 19.01 36.33 -24.18
CA GLY A 224 20.21 36.41 -23.32
C GLY A 224 20.01 35.82 -21.92
N LYS A 225 18.79 35.42 -21.55
CA LYS A 225 18.47 34.73 -20.29
C LYS A 225 18.53 33.20 -20.50
N PRO A 226 19.15 32.44 -19.58
CA PRO A 226 19.08 30.98 -19.62
C PRO A 226 17.71 30.51 -19.12
N VAL A 227 17.07 29.64 -19.89
CA VAL A 227 15.74 29.07 -19.61
C VAL A 227 15.83 27.55 -19.60
N ASN A 228 15.24 26.90 -18.61
CA ASN A 228 15.27 25.45 -18.50
C ASN A 228 14.07 24.83 -19.24
N PHE A 229 14.37 23.94 -20.18
CA PHE A 229 13.40 23.14 -20.92
C PHE A 229 13.55 21.69 -20.52
N ILE A 230 12.48 21.09 -20.01
CA ILE A 230 12.43 19.65 -19.71
C ILE A 230 11.60 19.01 -20.80
N TRP A 231 12.19 18.10 -21.57
CA TRP A 231 11.45 17.34 -22.58
C TRP A 231 11.30 15.88 -22.15
N ILE A 232 10.14 15.30 -22.44
CA ILE A 232 9.77 13.93 -22.08
C ILE A 232 9.24 13.25 -23.34
N PRO A 233 9.88 12.18 -23.85
CA PRO A 233 9.30 11.32 -24.88
C PRO A 233 7.99 10.69 -24.38
N GLU A 234 6.92 10.74 -25.19
CA GLU A 234 5.63 10.16 -24.80
C GLU A 234 5.37 8.76 -25.37
N ASP A 235 6.16 8.35 -26.37
CA ASP A 235 5.99 7.09 -27.10
C ASP A 235 6.74 5.89 -26.46
N LEU A 236 7.31 6.06 -25.27
CA LEU A 236 8.18 5.05 -24.62
C LEU A 236 7.52 4.50 -23.33
N PRO A 237 6.82 3.35 -23.40
CA PRO A 237 6.00 2.86 -22.30
C PRO A 237 6.74 2.08 -21.21
N ASP A 238 7.85 1.39 -21.54
CA ASP A 238 8.55 0.47 -20.64
C ASP A 238 10.09 0.60 -20.73
N VAL A 239 10.78 -0.22 -19.93
CA VAL A 239 12.24 -0.23 -19.82
C VAL A 239 12.90 -0.57 -21.16
N GLU A 240 12.38 -1.58 -21.86
CA GLU A 240 12.92 -2.09 -23.11
C GLU A 240 12.88 -1.03 -24.22
N HIS A 241 11.75 -0.34 -24.36
CA HIS A 241 11.60 0.76 -25.33
C HIS A 241 12.54 1.92 -25.02
N TRP A 242 12.69 2.28 -23.74
CA TRP A 242 13.64 3.31 -23.32
C TRP A 242 15.10 2.92 -23.60
N CYS A 243 15.50 1.70 -23.27
CA CYS A 243 16.85 1.20 -23.56
C CYS A 243 17.13 1.21 -25.06
N ALA A 244 16.20 0.74 -25.89
CA ALA A 244 16.33 0.77 -27.35
C ALA A 244 16.43 2.19 -27.89
N PHE A 245 15.65 3.13 -27.34
CA PHE A 245 15.73 4.55 -27.72
C PHE A 245 17.09 5.17 -27.41
N LEU A 246 17.64 4.90 -26.22
CA LEU A 246 18.95 5.42 -25.81
C LEU A 246 20.11 4.83 -26.62
N ASP A 247 19.97 3.60 -27.15
CA ASP A 247 20.98 2.94 -27.98
C ASP A 247 20.99 3.44 -29.45
N ARG A 248 20.01 4.24 -29.88
CA ARG A 248 19.98 4.76 -31.25
C ARG A 248 21.14 5.73 -31.51
N SER A 249 21.79 5.57 -32.67
CA SER A 249 22.96 6.36 -33.05
C SER A 249 22.71 7.87 -33.10
N ASP A 250 21.52 8.30 -33.52
CA ASP A 250 21.11 9.71 -33.56
C ASP A 250 20.87 10.30 -32.16
N VAL A 251 20.33 9.51 -31.24
CA VAL A 251 20.15 9.89 -29.81
C VAL A 251 21.52 10.00 -29.11
N VAL A 252 22.42 9.03 -29.34
CA VAL A 252 23.79 9.09 -28.82
C VAL A 252 24.53 10.32 -29.38
N ALA A 253 24.39 10.59 -30.68
CA ALA A 253 25.00 11.76 -31.31
C ALA A 253 24.45 13.08 -30.75
N PHE A 254 23.13 13.17 -30.52
CA PHE A 254 22.50 14.34 -29.89
C PHE A 254 23.05 14.60 -28.49
N ASN A 255 23.28 13.53 -27.72
CA ASN A 255 23.73 13.61 -26.33
C ASN A 255 25.26 13.58 -26.16
N LYS A 256 26.05 13.48 -27.24
CA LYS A 256 27.51 13.29 -27.20
C LYS A 256 28.24 14.26 -26.26
N LYS A 257 27.82 15.53 -26.22
CA LYS A 257 28.40 16.53 -25.31
C LYS A 257 28.08 16.27 -23.83
N ALA A 258 26.84 15.88 -23.51
CA ALA A 258 26.46 15.49 -22.15
C ALA A 258 27.13 14.19 -21.74
N ILE A 259 27.23 13.20 -22.64
CA ILE A 259 27.91 11.94 -22.40
C ILE A 259 29.40 12.18 -22.13
N ALA A 260 30.09 12.96 -22.98
CA ALA A 260 31.50 13.28 -22.76
C ALA A 260 31.75 14.07 -21.47
N ALA A 261 30.83 14.96 -21.08
CA ALA A 261 30.93 15.67 -19.81
C ALA A 261 30.70 14.75 -18.60
N TRP A 262 29.75 13.82 -18.71
CA TRP A 262 29.49 12.78 -17.73
C TRP A 262 30.72 11.87 -17.52
N ASP A 263 31.33 11.41 -18.61
CA ASP A 263 32.50 10.52 -18.57
C ASP A 263 33.75 11.21 -18.00
N ASN A 264 33.95 12.50 -18.29
CA ASN A 264 35.13 13.26 -17.85
C ASN A 264 35.08 13.77 -16.40
N GLN A 265 33.89 13.91 -15.78
CA GLN A 265 33.71 14.58 -14.47
C GLN A 265 33.22 13.67 -13.32
N LYS A 266 33.50 12.35 -13.35
CA LYS A 266 33.17 11.41 -12.25
C LYS A 266 31.76 11.64 -11.67
N ASN A 267 30.71 11.48 -12.48
CA ASN A 267 29.29 11.44 -12.06
C ASN A 267 28.60 12.78 -11.76
N THR A 268 28.97 13.90 -12.38
CA THR A 268 28.12 15.12 -12.37
C THR A 268 27.56 15.41 -13.75
N PRO A 269 26.23 15.37 -13.96
CA PRO A 269 25.65 15.66 -15.24
C PRO A 269 25.58 17.17 -15.45
N THR A 270 25.91 17.64 -16.66
CA THR A 270 25.90 19.06 -17.01
C THR A 270 24.74 19.38 -17.94
N ARG A 271 24.03 20.47 -17.64
CA ARG A 271 22.98 20.99 -18.51
C ARG A 271 23.61 21.50 -19.82
N ILE A 272 23.21 20.93 -20.96
CA ILE A 272 23.67 21.42 -22.26
C ILE A 272 22.96 22.75 -22.57
N LYS A 273 23.75 23.74 -23.02
CA LYS A 273 23.25 25.05 -23.45
C LYS A 273 22.98 25.05 -24.96
N TYR A 274 21.79 25.46 -25.35
CA TYR A 274 21.37 25.68 -26.74
C TYR A 274 21.14 27.17 -27.00
N ASN A 275 21.38 27.62 -28.24
CA ASN A 275 21.37 29.04 -28.60
C ASN A 275 19.94 29.61 -28.81
N SER A 276 18.96 28.77 -29.13
CA SER A 276 17.56 29.19 -29.26
C SER A 276 16.57 28.05 -28.97
N PRO A 277 15.33 28.36 -28.54
CA PRO A 277 14.29 27.35 -28.29
C PRO A 277 13.96 26.53 -29.53
N MET A 278 13.88 27.18 -30.69
CA MET A 278 13.57 26.50 -31.95
C MET A 278 14.69 25.59 -32.45
N ASP A 279 15.96 25.87 -32.14
CA ASP A 279 17.06 24.94 -32.45
C ASP A 279 16.91 23.64 -31.65
N LEU A 280 16.65 23.74 -30.34
CA LEU A 280 16.42 22.57 -29.50
C LEU A 280 15.19 21.77 -30.00
N ILE A 281 14.06 22.43 -30.24
CA ILE A 281 12.83 21.78 -30.73
C ILE A 281 13.06 21.08 -32.06
N LYS A 282 13.77 21.70 -33.02
CA LYS A 282 14.09 21.08 -34.32
C LYS A 282 14.92 19.81 -34.16
N ARG A 283 15.85 19.79 -33.20
CA ARG A 283 16.66 18.60 -32.91
C ARG A 283 15.83 17.51 -32.23
N ILE A 284 15.00 17.86 -31.24
CA ILE A 284 14.12 16.89 -30.57
C ILE A 284 13.13 16.25 -31.55
N ASN A 285 12.54 17.03 -32.47
CA ASN A 285 11.63 16.52 -33.51
C ASN A 285 12.26 15.43 -34.40
N LYS A 286 13.60 15.40 -34.53
CA LYS A 286 14.29 14.34 -35.29
C LYS A 286 14.41 13.04 -34.48
N LEU A 287 14.39 13.12 -33.15
CA LEU A 287 14.57 11.98 -32.25
C LEU A 287 13.25 11.27 -31.95
N SER A 288 12.21 12.03 -31.62
CA SER A 288 10.88 11.52 -31.26
C SER A 288 9.77 12.28 -31.98
N SER A 289 8.80 11.55 -32.52
CA SER A 289 7.58 12.08 -33.14
C SER A 289 6.64 12.71 -32.11
N ASN A 290 6.58 12.14 -30.91
CA ASN A 290 5.72 12.63 -29.83
C ASN A 290 6.54 12.85 -28.55
N TYR A 291 6.43 14.06 -28.03
CA TYR A 291 7.10 14.46 -26.79
C TYR A 291 6.33 15.63 -26.17
N GLY A 292 6.41 15.72 -24.84
CA GLY A 292 6.00 16.89 -24.09
C GLY A 292 7.20 17.77 -23.76
N ILE A 293 7.02 19.09 -23.82
CA ILE A 293 7.99 20.05 -23.28
C ILE A 293 7.36 20.77 -22.10
N THR A 294 8.06 20.74 -20.97
CA THR A 294 7.77 21.51 -19.78
C THR A 294 8.69 22.72 -19.72
N LEU A 295 8.07 23.90 -19.67
CA LEU A 295 8.75 25.17 -19.46
C LEU A 295 8.86 25.45 -17.96
N ASN A 296 10.07 25.65 -17.46
CA ASN A 296 10.30 26.14 -16.11
C ASN A 296 10.24 27.68 -16.08
N LEU A 297 9.55 28.24 -15.10
CA LEU A 297 9.26 29.67 -15.01
C LEU A 297 10.36 30.51 -14.31
N ASN A 298 11.41 29.88 -13.79
CA ASN A 298 12.42 30.57 -13.00
C ASN A 298 13.09 31.71 -13.78
N GLY A 299 13.00 32.93 -13.25
CA GLY A 299 13.58 34.12 -13.87
C GLY A 299 12.86 34.64 -15.12
N LEU A 300 11.67 34.09 -15.45
CA LEU A 300 10.84 34.55 -16.56
C LEU A 300 9.75 35.50 -16.07
N THR A 301 9.43 36.50 -16.90
CA THR A 301 8.23 37.34 -16.74
C THR A 301 7.02 36.71 -17.43
N ASP A 302 5.80 37.18 -17.12
CA ASP A 302 4.58 36.76 -17.81
C ASP A 302 4.63 37.10 -19.31
N THR A 303 5.38 38.14 -19.67
CA THR A 303 5.66 38.52 -21.06
C THR A 303 6.57 37.50 -21.74
N ASP A 304 7.69 37.13 -21.10
CA ASP A 304 8.62 36.10 -21.62
C ASP A 304 7.89 34.77 -21.86
N VAL A 305 6.97 34.37 -20.97
CA VAL A 305 6.19 33.14 -21.11
C VAL A 305 5.32 33.18 -22.36
N LEU A 306 4.59 34.28 -22.61
CA LEU A 306 3.77 34.42 -23.82
C LEU A 306 4.61 34.40 -25.10
N GLU A 307 5.77 35.06 -25.08
CA GLU A 307 6.70 35.04 -26.22
C GLU A 307 7.20 33.62 -26.52
N LEU A 308 7.61 32.87 -25.49
CA LEU A 308 8.08 31.50 -25.63
C LEU A 308 6.97 30.55 -26.12
N LEU A 309 5.75 30.69 -25.61
CA LEU A 309 4.61 29.87 -26.06
C LEU A 309 4.29 30.12 -27.54
N PHE A 310 4.42 31.36 -28.00
CA PHE A 310 4.21 31.74 -29.40
C PHE A 310 5.37 31.30 -30.30
N GLU A 311 6.62 31.57 -29.90
CA GLU A 311 7.83 31.24 -30.66
C GLU A 311 7.99 29.73 -30.86
N CYS A 312 7.65 28.94 -29.84
CA CYS A 312 7.70 27.48 -29.90
C CYS A 312 6.54 26.84 -30.68
N LYS A 313 5.61 27.63 -31.25
CA LYS A 313 4.52 27.18 -32.14
C LYS A 313 3.74 25.96 -31.61
N GLY A 314 3.32 26.00 -30.34
CA GLY A 314 2.51 24.90 -29.75
C GLY A 314 3.28 23.66 -29.30
N LYS A 315 4.62 23.69 -29.33
CA LYS A 315 5.46 22.57 -28.90
C LYS A 315 5.65 22.49 -27.38
N ILE A 316 5.44 23.59 -26.65
CA ILE A 316 5.37 23.58 -25.19
C ILE A 316 4.00 23.06 -24.79
N SER A 317 3.95 21.95 -24.05
CA SER A 317 2.70 21.31 -23.62
C SER A 317 2.46 21.48 -22.11
N ASN A 318 3.49 21.85 -21.37
CA ASN A 318 3.48 21.87 -19.92
C ASN A 318 4.19 23.12 -19.40
N ILE A 319 3.68 23.70 -18.33
CA ILE A 319 4.32 24.83 -17.64
C ILE A 319 4.45 24.46 -16.16
N GLU A 320 5.67 24.49 -15.65
CA GLU A 320 5.94 24.26 -14.22
C GLU A 320 5.61 25.55 -13.46
N ILE A 321 4.39 25.62 -12.94
CA ILE A 321 3.87 26.82 -12.24
C ILE A 321 4.46 26.93 -10.83
N PHE A 322 4.86 25.79 -10.25
CA PHE A 322 5.25 25.71 -8.85
C PHE A 322 6.41 24.76 -8.64
N ASN A 323 7.45 25.28 -7.98
CA ASN A 323 8.56 24.52 -7.45
C ASN A 323 8.79 24.98 -6.01
N THR A 324 8.80 24.06 -5.05
CA THR A 324 8.93 24.42 -3.62
C THR A 324 10.25 25.13 -3.27
N LYS A 325 11.25 25.16 -4.18
CA LYS A 325 12.54 25.84 -3.98
C LYS A 325 12.45 27.38 -4.03
N ASN A 326 11.42 27.95 -4.67
CA ASN A 326 11.37 29.38 -4.97
C ASN A 326 10.15 30.11 -4.38
N PHE A 327 9.26 29.41 -3.67
CA PHE A 327 7.97 29.96 -3.27
C PHE A 327 8.09 31.11 -2.23
N TYR A 328 7.90 32.34 -2.69
CA TYR A 328 7.71 33.55 -1.87
C TYR A 328 6.28 34.10 -2.08
N GLU A 329 5.71 34.84 -1.13
CA GLU A 329 4.34 35.42 -1.22
C GLU A 329 4.10 36.25 -2.51
N GLN A 330 5.15 36.82 -3.11
CA GLN A 330 5.07 37.55 -4.38
C GLN A 330 4.82 36.63 -5.60
N GLU A 331 5.12 35.33 -5.50
CA GLU A 331 4.95 34.33 -6.56
C GLU A 331 3.50 33.85 -6.70
N GLU A 332 2.65 33.95 -5.67
CA GLU A 332 1.24 33.53 -5.77
C GLU A 332 0.46 34.40 -6.78
N SER A 333 0.71 35.71 -6.74
CA SER A 333 0.18 36.68 -7.73
C SER A 333 0.70 36.39 -9.14
N TYR A 334 1.93 35.90 -9.27
CA TYR A 334 2.54 35.54 -10.55
C TYR A 334 1.97 34.24 -11.12
N ALA A 335 1.91 33.18 -10.30
CA ALA A 335 1.29 31.89 -10.65
C ALA A 335 -0.17 32.07 -11.08
N ALA A 336 -0.94 32.92 -10.39
CA ALA A 336 -2.31 33.24 -10.77
C ALA A 336 -2.42 33.95 -12.13
N LYS A 337 -1.45 34.79 -12.52
CA LYS A 337 -1.39 35.42 -13.86
C LYS A 337 -1.08 34.39 -14.94
N ILE A 338 -0.10 33.52 -14.72
CA ILE A 338 0.25 32.45 -15.67
C ILE A 338 -0.90 31.46 -15.83
N LYS A 339 -1.55 31.05 -14.74
CA LYS A 339 -2.74 30.18 -14.80
C LYS A 339 -3.85 30.82 -15.62
N LYS A 340 -4.10 32.14 -15.48
CA LYS A 340 -5.07 32.86 -16.34
C LYS A 340 -4.69 32.79 -17.82
N ILE A 341 -3.42 32.92 -18.18
CA ILE A 341 -2.94 32.81 -19.56
C ILE A 341 -3.23 31.39 -20.10
N ILE A 342 -2.85 30.35 -19.35
CA ILE A 342 -3.11 28.94 -19.70
C ILE A 342 -4.59 28.69 -19.94
N CYS A 343 -5.45 29.13 -19.01
CA CYS A 343 -6.91 28.99 -19.14
C CYS A 343 -7.42 29.65 -20.42
N CYS A 344 -6.96 30.88 -20.73
CA CYS A 344 -7.42 31.59 -21.92
C CYS A 344 -7.05 30.86 -23.22
N ILE A 345 -5.87 30.25 -23.26
CA ILE A 345 -5.39 29.47 -24.41
C ILE A 345 -6.21 28.18 -24.55
N ASN A 346 -6.36 27.42 -23.46
CA ASN A 346 -7.10 26.15 -23.45
C ASN A 346 -8.60 26.32 -23.76
N GLU A 347 -9.24 27.35 -23.20
CA GLU A 347 -10.65 27.70 -23.45
C GLU A 347 -10.87 28.36 -24.82
N LYS A 348 -9.80 28.62 -25.59
CA LYS A 348 -9.85 29.34 -26.86
C LYS A 348 -10.49 30.75 -26.73
N ASN A 349 -10.29 31.41 -25.59
CA ASN A 349 -10.89 32.71 -25.28
C ASN A 349 -10.04 33.87 -25.82
N THR A 350 -10.23 34.16 -27.11
CA THR A 350 -9.52 35.21 -27.85
C THR A 350 -9.67 36.60 -27.23
N ALA A 351 -10.89 36.96 -26.81
CA ALA A 351 -11.20 38.27 -26.23
C ALA A 351 -10.45 38.51 -24.91
N LYS A 352 -10.42 37.50 -24.04
CA LYS A 352 -9.76 37.58 -22.74
C LYS A 352 -8.24 37.64 -22.88
N LEU A 353 -7.65 36.83 -23.75
CA LEU A 353 -6.21 36.87 -24.03
C LEU A 353 -5.79 38.22 -24.64
N LYS A 354 -6.56 38.76 -25.60
CA LYS A 354 -6.31 40.09 -26.18
C LYS A 354 -6.35 41.20 -25.13
N ARG A 355 -7.28 41.14 -24.16
CA ARG A 355 -7.33 42.09 -23.03
C ARG A 355 -6.09 41.97 -22.13
N ILE A 356 -5.63 40.75 -21.84
CA ILE A 356 -4.41 40.51 -21.05
C ILE A 356 -3.20 41.13 -21.76
N ILE A 357 -2.99 40.83 -23.05
CA ILE A 357 -1.85 41.34 -23.82
C ILE A 357 -1.90 42.88 -23.91
N LYS A 358 -3.07 43.48 -24.15
CA LYS A 358 -3.21 44.95 -24.14
C LYS A 358 -2.87 45.58 -22.79
N LYS A 359 -3.25 44.96 -21.68
CA LYS A 359 -2.86 45.44 -20.34
C LYS A 359 -1.35 45.36 -20.13
N MET A 360 -0.71 44.28 -20.58
CA MET A 360 0.76 44.13 -20.51
C MET A 360 1.47 45.19 -21.36
N LEU A 361 0.98 45.45 -22.57
CA LEU A 361 1.48 46.51 -23.44
C LEU A 361 1.36 47.90 -22.81
N ASN A 362 0.20 48.23 -22.21
CA ASN A 362 0.01 49.53 -21.55
C ASN A 362 0.98 49.69 -20.38
N LYS A 363 1.13 48.66 -19.53
CA LYS A 363 2.06 48.67 -18.41
C LYS A 363 3.51 48.87 -18.86
N LEU A 364 3.93 48.23 -19.95
CA LEU A 364 5.27 48.39 -20.52
C LEU A 364 5.49 49.79 -21.13
N LYS A 365 4.46 50.38 -21.74
CA LYS A 365 4.50 51.76 -22.25
C LYS A 365 4.52 52.81 -21.13
N GLU A 366 3.80 52.56 -20.04
CA GLU A 366 3.80 53.41 -18.84
C GLU A 366 5.16 53.39 -18.15
N SER A 367 5.83 52.22 -18.09
CA SER A 367 7.23 52.13 -17.60
C SER A 367 8.27 52.82 -18.49
N GLN A 368 7.88 53.26 -19.70
CA GLN A 368 8.70 54.07 -20.60
C GLN A 368 8.50 55.58 -20.40
N ALA A 369 7.44 56.02 -19.71
CA ALA A 369 7.18 57.44 -19.50
C ALA A 369 8.19 58.03 -18.49
N PRO A 370 8.79 59.20 -18.76
CA PRO A 370 9.73 59.81 -17.83
C PRO A 370 9.03 60.19 -16.52
N TYR A 371 9.66 59.85 -15.40
CA TYR A 371 9.22 60.22 -14.05
C TYR A 371 9.18 61.76 -13.93
N GLN A 372 7.99 62.36 -14.01
CA GLN A 372 7.77 63.76 -13.60
C GLN A 372 7.37 63.76 -12.12
N GLY A 373 8.36 63.78 -11.23
CA GLY A 373 8.17 63.87 -9.79
C GLY A 373 8.99 65.02 -9.23
N THR A 374 8.29 66.03 -8.71
CA THR A 374 8.77 67.18 -7.94
C THR A 374 9.87 66.84 -6.95
N GLN A 375 10.92 67.66 -6.92
CA GLN A 375 11.95 67.69 -5.88
C GLN A 375 11.34 67.79 -4.48
N PRO A 376 11.80 67.00 -3.50
CA PRO A 376 11.93 67.46 -2.14
C PRO A 376 13.39 67.89 -1.91
N ASP A 377 13.56 69.16 -1.54
CA ASP A 377 14.76 69.67 -0.90
C ASP A 377 15.13 68.79 0.28
N PHE A 378 16.31 68.15 0.25
CA PHE A 378 17.17 68.01 1.42
C PHE A 378 18.59 67.69 0.95
N ALA A 379 19.46 68.68 1.10
CA ALA A 379 20.89 68.57 0.91
C ALA A 379 21.54 67.87 2.11
N VAL A 380 22.37 66.84 1.88
CA VAL A 380 23.53 66.54 2.72
C VAL A 380 24.70 66.11 1.84
N LYS A 381 25.82 66.82 2.01
CA LYS A 381 27.13 66.61 1.40
C LYS A 381 27.80 65.34 1.93
N ASN A 382 28.47 64.60 1.04
CA ASN A 382 29.85 64.06 1.15
C ASN A 382 30.00 62.69 0.47
N GLN A 383 31.26 62.40 0.10
CA GLN A 383 31.79 61.22 -0.60
C GLN A 383 31.80 61.34 -2.14
N LYS A 384 32.85 62.04 -2.60
CA LYS A 384 33.48 61.83 -3.91
C LYS A 384 34.35 60.58 -3.81
N GLU A 385 34.54 59.95 -4.97
CA GLU A 385 35.22 58.67 -5.24
C GLU A 385 34.28 57.45 -5.09
N ASN A 386 34.12 56.69 -6.20
CA ASN A 386 33.12 55.64 -6.52
C ASN A 386 31.83 56.04 -7.28
N LYS A 387 31.68 57.29 -7.77
CA LYS A 387 30.51 57.69 -8.58
C LYS A 387 30.61 57.37 -10.08
N SER A 388 31.79 57.22 -10.68
CA SER A 388 31.93 56.99 -12.13
C SER A 388 31.60 55.56 -12.54
N GLU A 389 32.04 54.55 -11.79
CA GLU A 389 31.70 53.14 -12.06
C GLU A 389 30.26 52.79 -11.69
N ALA A 390 29.72 53.35 -10.60
CA ALA A 390 28.33 53.17 -10.21
C ALA A 390 27.39 53.83 -11.25
N ALA A 391 27.63 55.09 -11.64
CA ALA A 391 26.82 55.76 -12.65
C ALA A 391 26.92 55.12 -14.05
N ALA A 392 28.10 54.59 -14.43
CA ALA A 392 28.26 53.84 -15.67
C ALA A 392 27.50 52.50 -15.66
N LYS A 393 27.52 51.78 -14.52
CA LYS A 393 26.72 50.55 -14.33
C LYS A 393 25.21 50.84 -14.33
N THR A 394 24.76 51.92 -13.68
CA THR A 394 23.35 52.33 -13.66
C THR A 394 22.86 52.78 -15.04
N ASN A 395 23.66 53.53 -15.79
CA ASN A 395 23.33 53.94 -17.16
C ASN A 395 23.34 52.76 -18.15
N ALA A 396 24.26 51.81 -18.00
CA ALA A 396 24.28 50.58 -18.80
C ALA A 396 23.05 49.70 -18.50
N GLN A 397 22.65 49.56 -17.23
CA GLN A 397 21.44 48.84 -16.83
C GLN A 397 20.15 49.51 -17.33
N ALA A 398 20.04 50.84 -17.25
CA ALA A 398 18.89 51.58 -17.78
C ALA A 398 18.77 51.49 -19.32
N LYS A 399 19.90 51.48 -20.02
CA LYS A 399 19.95 51.32 -21.49
C LYS A 399 19.61 49.87 -21.92
N MET A 400 20.01 48.87 -21.13
CA MET A 400 19.61 47.48 -21.34
C MET A 400 18.11 47.25 -21.07
N GLN A 401 17.58 47.80 -19.97
CA GLN A 401 16.15 47.71 -19.63
C GLN A 401 15.25 48.39 -20.68
N SER A 402 15.62 49.58 -21.15
CA SER A 402 14.85 50.27 -22.21
C SER A 402 14.85 49.49 -23.54
N GLY A 403 15.95 48.83 -23.89
CA GLY A 403 16.03 47.93 -25.05
C GLY A 403 15.19 46.66 -24.91
N GLU A 404 15.16 46.06 -23.72
CA GLU A 404 14.34 44.88 -23.38
C GLU A 404 12.84 45.20 -23.44
N VAL A 405 12.42 46.34 -22.86
CA VAL A 405 11.03 46.82 -22.91
C VAL A 405 10.56 47.07 -24.34
N MET A 406 11.38 47.71 -25.19
CA MET A 406 11.05 47.91 -26.61
C MET A 406 10.89 46.60 -27.38
N ARG A 407 11.72 45.60 -27.06
CA ARG A 407 11.62 44.26 -27.65
C ARG A 407 10.30 43.60 -27.26
N HIS A 408 9.95 43.61 -25.97
CA HIS A 408 8.69 43.06 -25.48
C HIS A 408 7.47 43.71 -26.13
N ILE A 409 7.47 45.04 -26.25
CA ILE A 409 6.39 45.77 -26.93
C ILE A 409 6.26 45.32 -28.39
N LYS A 410 7.39 45.20 -29.11
CA LYS A 410 7.39 44.75 -30.51
C LYS A 410 6.85 43.33 -30.64
N TYR A 411 7.26 42.41 -29.76
CA TYR A 411 6.84 41.00 -29.83
C TYR A 411 5.37 40.81 -29.42
N LEU A 412 4.89 41.49 -28.37
CA LEU A 412 3.49 41.45 -27.97
C LEU A 412 2.56 41.98 -29.08
N ASN A 413 2.96 43.03 -29.80
CA ASN A 413 2.21 43.51 -30.97
C ASN A 413 2.18 42.47 -32.11
N LYS A 414 3.28 41.72 -32.31
CA LYS A 414 3.34 40.61 -33.27
C LYS A 414 2.41 39.46 -32.86
N ILE A 415 2.33 39.12 -31.57
CA ILE A 415 1.38 38.11 -31.07
C ILE A 415 -0.05 38.58 -31.29
N LEU A 416 -0.34 39.86 -31.07
CA LEU A 416 -1.67 40.43 -31.34
C LEU A 416 -2.07 40.39 -32.81
N SER A 417 -1.13 40.61 -33.75
CA SER A 417 -1.40 40.53 -35.18
C SER A 417 -1.58 39.08 -35.67
N HIS A 418 -0.94 38.12 -35.01
CA HIS A 418 -1.00 36.69 -35.32
C HIS A 418 -1.77 35.88 -34.25
N LEU A 419 -2.79 36.49 -33.66
CA LEU A 419 -3.51 35.86 -32.55
C LEU A 419 -4.23 34.57 -32.98
N SER A 420 -4.78 34.54 -34.20
CA SER A 420 -5.42 33.34 -34.76
C SER A 420 -4.44 32.19 -34.91
N ASP A 421 -3.25 32.46 -35.45
CA ASP A 421 -2.17 31.46 -35.58
C ASP A 421 -1.78 30.90 -34.21
N PHE A 422 -1.73 31.77 -33.19
CA PHE A 422 -1.38 31.36 -31.83
C PHE A 422 -2.37 30.35 -31.26
N PHE A 423 -3.67 30.55 -31.48
CA PHE A 423 -4.70 29.58 -31.06
C PHE A 423 -4.67 28.29 -31.89
N LEU A 424 -4.37 28.40 -33.19
CA LEU A 424 -4.24 27.23 -34.07
C LEU A 424 -3.12 26.30 -33.61
N PHE A 425 -2.02 26.84 -33.08
CA PHE A 425 -0.92 26.05 -32.50
C PHE A 425 -1.35 25.14 -31.33
N TYR A 426 -2.41 25.51 -30.61
CA TYR A 426 -2.95 24.78 -29.45
C TYR A 426 -4.34 24.19 -29.72
N GLU A 427 -4.74 24.04 -30.98
CA GLU A 427 -6.09 23.59 -31.33
C GLU A 427 -6.40 22.18 -30.80
N TYR A 428 -5.42 21.28 -30.87
CA TYR A 428 -5.49 19.86 -30.49
C TYR A 428 -4.56 19.51 -29.32
N LYS A 429 -3.89 20.50 -28.72
CA LYS A 429 -2.98 20.30 -27.58
C LYS A 429 -3.34 21.24 -26.45
N THR A 430 -3.65 20.67 -25.29
CA THR A 430 -3.92 21.42 -24.06
C THR A 430 -2.62 21.75 -23.32
N LEU A 431 -2.50 22.99 -22.85
CA LEU A 431 -1.43 23.37 -21.93
C LEU A 431 -1.75 22.89 -20.53
N HIS A 432 -0.83 22.13 -19.94
CA HIS A 432 -0.99 21.58 -18.59
C HIS A 432 -0.11 22.33 -17.58
N ASP A 433 -0.66 22.55 -16.39
CA ASP A 433 0.13 22.96 -15.23
C ASP A 433 0.88 21.77 -14.61
N ARG A 434 2.12 22.00 -14.23
CA ARG A 434 2.98 21.03 -13.52
C ARG A 434 3.44 21.63 -12.20
N TRP A 435 3.55 20.74 -11.21
CA TRP A 435 3.86 21.02 -9.82
C TRP A 435 4.95 20.04 -9.40
N GLY A 436 6.08 20.59 -9.00
CA GLY A 436 7.27 19.86 -8.58
C GLY A 436 7.60 20.13 -7.12
N SER A 437 8.14 19.14 -6.43
CA SER A 437 8.71 19.34 -5.10
C SER A 437 10.24 19.20 -5.12
N ASN A 438 10.92 19.99 -4.31
CA ASN A 438 12.36 19.91 -4.18
C ASN A 438 12.78 18.66 -3.39
N SER A 439 13.22 17.61 -4.08
CA SER A 439 13.71 16.35 -3.47
C SER A 439 15.16 16.42 -2.95
N VAL A 440 15.84 17.56 -3.12
CA VAL A 440 17.30 17.71 -2.86
C VAL A 440 17.62 18.12 -1.41
N GLY A 441 16.67 18.68 -0.64
CA GLY A 441 16.87 19.18 0.74
C GLY A 441 16.27 18.31 1.85
N LYS A 442 16.73 18.46 3.12
CA LYS A 442 15.92 18.02 4.27
C LYS A 442 14.65 18.88 4.24
N ALA A 443 13.48 18.30 4.53
CA ALA A 443 12.32 19.12 4.84
C ALA A 443 12.75 20.09 5.96
N SER A 444 12.50 21.38 5.79
CA SER A 444 12.78 22.44 6.78
C SER A 444 11.47 23.16 7.09
N GLU A 445 11.47 24.04 8.10
CA GLU A 445 10.28 24.88 8.41
C GLU A 445 9.75 25.64 7.19
N GLU A 446 10.61 25.89 6.20
CA GLU A 446 10.31 26.61 4.96
C GLU A 446 10.04 25.69 3.75
N HIS A 447 10.52 24.43 3.76
CA HIS A 447 10.46 23.55 2.59
C HIS A 447 9.70 22.25 2.89
N ASN A 448 8.56 22.10 2.21
CA ASN A 448 7.82 20.84 2.15
C ASN A 448 8.63 19.78 1.38
N GLY A 449 8.73 18.59 1.97
CA GLY A 449 9.33 17.41 1.35
C GLY A 449 8.47 16.82 0.23
N MET A 450 8.93 15.68 -0.28
CA MET A 450 8.51 15.16 -1.59
C MET A 450 7.00 14.89 -1.75
N GLY A 451 6.40 15.38 -2.86
CA GLY A 451 5.10 14.97 -3.40
C GLY A 451 3.84 15.72 -2.93
N PHE A 452 2.80 15.64 -3.75
CA PHE A 452 1.49 16.24 -3.52
C PHE A 452 0.35 15.22 -3.67
N ALA A 453 -0.81 15.50 -3.07
CA ALA A 453 -2.03 14.73 -3.25
C ALA A 453 -3.28 15.63 -3.29
N LEU A 454 -4.31 15.21 -4.03
CA LEU A 454 -5.59 15.91 -4.06
C LEU A 454 -6.49 15.47 -2.90
N LEU A 455 -6.95 16.44 -2.11
CA LEU A 455 -7.70 16.24 -0.87
C LEU A 455 -8.93 15.35 -1.08
N GLU A 456 -9.73 15.63 -2.11
CA GLU A 456 -10.98 14.93 -2.43
C GLU A 456 -10.77 13.42 -2.70
N THR A 457 -9.58 13.05 -3.16
CA THR A 457 -9.22 11.66 -3.48
C THR A 457 -8.75 10.86 -2.27
N LEU A 458 -8.50 11.52 -1.14
CA LEU A 458 -8.07 10.90 0.11
C LEU A 458 -9.28 10.43 0.92
N PRO A 459 -9.11 9.45 1.84
CA PRO A 459 -10.16 9.04 2.76
C PRO A 459 -10.64 10.21 3.64
N ILE A 460 -11.92 10.23 4.00
CA ILE A 460 -12.56 11.30 4.80
C ILE A 460 -11.77 11.60 6.09
N GLY A 461 -11.22 10.57 6.74
CA GLY A 461 -10.39 10.76 7.94
C GLY A 461 -9.12 11.59 7.68
N ALA A 462 -8.44 11.35 6.56
CA ALA A 462 -7.30 12.16 6.13
C ALA A 462 -7.72 13.57 5.72
N GLN A 463 -8.87 13.71 5.04
CA GLN A 463 -9.40 15.03 4.68
C GLN A 463 -9.65 15.89 5.92
N ILE A 464 -10.34 15.35 6.93
CA ILE A 464 -10.59 16.04 8.20
C ILE A 464 -9.27 16.37 8.90
N GLN A 465 -8.28 15.47 8.87
CA GLN A 465 -6.96 15.73 9.47
C GLN A 465 -6.25 16.91 8.81
N VAL A 466 -6.29 17.01 7.47
CA VAL A 466 -5.72 18.12 6.72
C VAL A 466 -6.47 19.42 7.00
N LEU A 467 -7.81 19.39 6.94
CA LEU A 467 -8.66 20.57 7.15
C LEU A 467 -8.62 21.11 8.59
N LYS A 468 -8.21 20.31 9.57
CA LYS A 468 -7.96 20.78 10.95
C LYS A 468 -6.64 21.55 11.09
N ASN A 469 -5.65 21.26 10.25
CA ASN A 469 -4.35 21.92 10.21
C ASN A 469 -4.27 22.86 8.99
N LYS A 470 -5.19 23.83 8.90
CA LYS A 470 -5.41 24.66 7.70
C LYS A 470 -4.18 25.43 7.21
N GLU A 471 -3.36 25.93 8.13
CA GLU A 471 -2.36 26.96 7.79
C GLU A 471 -1.11 26.46 7.06
N ARG A 472 -0.87 25.15 6.96
CA ARG A 472 0.40 24.62 6.41
C ARG A 472 0.28 23.55 5.32
N ARG A 473 -0.89 22.89 5.19
CA ARG A 473 -1.04 21.71 4.31
C ARG A 473 -1.64 21.96 2.94
N LEU A 474 -2.50 22.97 2.78
CA LEU A 474 -3.23 23.21 1.54
C LEU A 474 -2.55 24.33 0.74
N LEU A 475 -2.08 23.99 -0.45
CA LEU A 475 -1.52 24.95 -1.39
C LEU A 475 -2.63 25.77 -2.06
N PRO A 476 -2.38 27.04 -2.45
CA PRO A 476 -3.37 27.95 -3.05
C PRO A 476 -3.78 27.56 -4.48
N VAL A 477 -4.29 26.34 -4.64
CA VAL A 477 -4.54 25.70 -5.92
C VAL A 477 -5.78 24.84 -5.83
N HIS A 478 -6.69 25.07 -6.78
CA HIS A 478 -7.80 24.18 -7.06
C HIS A 478 -7.54 23.40 -8.36
N ILE A 479 -7.72 22.08 -8.28
CA ILE A 479 -7.69 21.13 -9.41
C ILE A 479 -8.99 20.32 -9.35
N GLN A 480 -9.82 20.42 -10.39
CA GLN A 480 -11.09 19.71 -10.44
C GLN A 480 -10.86 18.19 -10.57
N THR A 481 -11.55 17.40 -9.74
CA THR A 481 -11.50 15.93 -9.81
C THR A 481 -12.83 15.34 -10.22
N LEU A 482 -12.77 14.25 -10.98
CA LEU A 482 -13.90 13.45 -11.41
C LEU A 482 -13.65 11.99 -11.00
N TYR A 483 -14.68 11.32 -10.51
CA TYR A 483 -14.61 9.88 -10.23
C TYR A 483 -15.31 9.10 -11.33
N ARG A 484 -14.55 8.28 -12.06
CA ARG A 484 -15.06 7.40 -13.10
C ARG A 484 -15.22 5.98 -12.54
N GLU A 485 -16.42 5.43 -12.63
CA GLU A 485 -16.69 4.03 -12.27
C GLU A 485 -16.90 3.17 -13.53
N ASN A 486 -16.18 2.06 -13.60
CA ASN A 486 -16.29 1.10 -14.69
C ASN A 486 -17.06 -0.14 -14.22
N PHE A 487 -18.10 -0.52 -14.95
CA PHE A 487 -18.96 -1.67 -14.65
C PHE A 487 -18.87 -2.73 -15.74
N ARG A 488 -18.93 -4.00 -15.33
CA ARG A 488 -19.16 -5.14 -16.23
C ARG A 488 -20.54 -5.73 -15.92
N PRO A 489 -21.29 -6.16 -16.95
CA PRO A 489 -22.51 -6.94 -16.72
C PRO A 489 -22.14 -8.22 -15.95
N ALA A 490 -22.85 -8.53 -14.85
CA ALA A 490 -22.64 -9.80 -14.17
C ALA A 490 -23.16 -10.95 -15.03
N GLU A 491 -22.31 -11.95 -15.28
CA GLU A 491 -22.69 -13.22 -15.91
C GLU A 491 -23.48 -14.12 -14.94
N ASP A 492 -24.55 -13.61 -14.33
CA ASP A 492 -25.42 -14.44 -13.49
C ASP A 492 -26.55 -15.01 -14.35
N ARG A 493 -26.33 -16.21 -14.91
CA ARG A 493 -27.32 -16.93 -15.73
C ARG A 493 -28.56 -17.44 -14.95
N ARG A 494 -28.70 -17.15 -13.64
CA ARG A 494 -29.66 -17.85 -12.76
C ARG A 494 -30.80 -17.02 -12.19
N LEU A 495 -30.89 -15.72 -12.45
CA LEU A 495 -31.94 -14.84 -11.86
C LEU A 495 -32.76 -14.09 -12.92
N PHE A 496 -33.19 -14.77 -13.98
CA PHE A 496 -34.06 -14.19 -15.02
C PHE A 496 -35.57 -14.21 -14.69
N PHE A 497 -36.00 -14.72 -13.53
CA PHE A 497 -37.43 -14.94 -13.23
C PHE A 497 -38.10 -13.89 -12.32
N ILE A 498 -37.47 -12.74 -12.05
CA ILE A 498 -38.11 -11.64 -11.28
C ILE A 498 -38.21 -10.39 -12.18
N PRO A 499 -39.41 -9.97 -12.63
CA PRO A 499 -39.60 -8.95 -13.68
C PRO A 499 -39.09 -7.51 -13.37
N HIS A 500 -38.43 -7.27 -12.23
CA HIS A 500 -38.01 -5.92 -11.80
C HIS A 500 -36.56 -5.85 -11.29
N PHE A 501 -35.79 -6.93 -11.37
CA PHE A 501 -34.37 -6.90 -10.97
C PHE A 501 -33.51 -6.46 -12.15
N ARG A 502 -33.03 -5.20 -12.11
CA ARG A 502 -31.99 -4.71 -13.04
C ARG A 502 -30.79 -5.67 -13.00
N PRO A 503 -30.15 -5.98 -14.15
CA PRO A 503 -28.97 -6.82 -14.18
C PRO A 503 -27.94 -6.26 -13.19
N ARG A 504 -27.49 -7.10 -12.26
CA ARG A 504 -26.51 -6.71 -11.25
C ARG A 504 -25.23 -6.32 -12.00
N LEU A 505 -24.93 -5.02 -12.06
CA LEU A 505 -23.66 -4.55 -12.59
C LEU A 505 -22.57 -4.85 -11.56
N LYS A 506 -21.54 -5.62 -11.95
CA LYS A 506 -20.38 -5.84 -11.10
C LYS A 506 -19.39 -4.70 -11.33
N LYS A 507 -19.17 -3.88 -10.29
CA LYS A 507 -18.14 -2.84 -10.32
C LYS A 507 -16.76 -3.48 -10.54
N ILE A 508 -16.03 -3.01 -11.54
CA ILE A 508 -14.68 -3.50 -11.88
C ILE A 508 -13.63 -2.63 -11.19
N SER A 509 -13.73 -1.34 -11.40
CA SER A 509 -12.75 -0.36 -10.95
C SER A 509 -13.42 1.01 -10.81
N GLY A 510 -12.83 1.85 -9.97
CA GLY A 510 -13.15 3.26 -9.96
C GLY A 510 -11.88 4.06 -9.86
N GLU A 511 -11.70 5.02 -10.76
CA GLU A 511 -10.52 5.85 -10.87
C GLU A 511 -10.86 7.32 -10.71
N TRP A 512 -9.99 8.04 -10.01
CA TRP A 512 -10.04 9.49 -9.97
C TRP A 512 -9.26 10.05 -11.17
N ILE A 513 -9.83 11.06 -11.81
CA ILE A 513 -9.27 11.74 -12.97
C ILE A 513 -9.27 13.24 -12.68
N THR A 514 -8.21 13.94 -13.09
CA THR A 514 -8.16 15.40 -13.06
C THR A 514 -8.76 15.98 -14.33
N GLU A 515 -9.65 16.95 -14.19
CA GLU A 515 -10.08 17.79 -15.31
C GLU A 515 -9.39 19.15 -15.21
N GLN A 516 -8.89 19.67 -16.33
CA GLN A 516 -8.12 20.92 -16.35
C GLN A 516 -8.98 22.17 -16.58
N ASN A 517 -10.28 22.05 -16.37
CA ASN A 517 -11.18 23.19 -16.49
C ASN A 517 -10.88 24.19 -15.37
N CYS A 518 -10.79 25.46 -15.72
CA CYS A 518 -10.46 26.55 -14.81
C CYS A 518 -11.68 26.97 -13.98
N VAL A 519 -12.21 26.03 -13.20
CA VAL A 519 -13.30 26.28 -12.26
C VAL A 519 -12.72 26.94 -11.00
N LYS A 520 -13.35 28.03 -10.55
CA LYS A 520 -13.04 28.59 -9.23
C LYS A 520 -13.57 27.64 -8.17
N GLY A 521 -12.68 27.14 -7.31
CA GLY A 521 -13.02 26.27 -6.19
C GLY A 521 -12.08 26.51 -5.01
N GLU A 522 -12.37 25.88 -3.88
CA GLU A 522 -11.50 25.92 -2.71
C GLU A 522 -10.18 25.16 -2.96
N ASN A 523 -9.12 25.58 -2.28
CA ASN A 523 -7.81 24.95 -2.35
C ASN A 523 -7.90 23.47 -1.97
N ASN A 524 -7.49 22.58 -2.88
CA ASN A 524 -7.63 21.12 -2.69
C ASN A 524 -6.34 20.33 -2.93
N LEU A 525 -5.20 21.01 -3.15
CA LEU A 525 -3.88 20.37 -3.29
C LEU A 525 -3.13 20.33 -1.94
N VAL A 526 -2.75 19.12 -1.51
CA VAL A 526 -2.10 18.85 -0.21
C VAL A 526 -0.63 18.49 -0.42
N ALA A 527 0.28 19.08 0.35
CA ALA A 527 1.68 18.65 0.39
C ALA A 527 1.86 17.39 1.27
N LEU A 528 2.57 16.37 0.77
CA LEU A 528 2.75 15.08 1.46
C LEU A 528 3.98 15.03 2.38
N GLY A 529 4.96 15.91 2.17
CA GLY A 529 6.28 15.80 2.79
C GLY A 529 6.62 16.82 3.88
N GLU A 530 5.66 17.33 4.65
CA GLU A 530 5.94 18.38 5.65
C GLU A 530 7.07 18.04 6.64
N TYR A 531 7.91 19.05 6.89
CA TYR A 531 8.68 19.19 8.11
C TYR A 531 7.72 19.51 9.25
N ASP A 532 7.41 18.52 10.07
CA ASP A 532 6.71 18.77 11.32
C ASP A 532 7.76 19.12 12.38
N ALA A 533 7.95 20.42 12.62
CA ALA A 533 8.85 20.93 13.66
C ALA A 533 8.50 20.33 15.04
N ALA A 534 7.23 20.03 15.31
CA ALA A 534 6.81 19.37 16.54
C ALA A 534 7.17 17.88 16.54
N TYR A 535 7.15 17.19 15.39
CA TYR A 535 7.66 15.82 15.22
C TYR A 535 9.19 15.76 15.32
N GLU A 536 9.95 16.64 14.66
CA GLU A 536 11.43 16.64 14.74
C GLU A 536 11.91 17.09 16.13
N LYS A 537 11.22 18.05 16.77
CA LYS A 537 11.46 18.45 18.17
C LYS A 537 10.93 17.41 19.15
N GLN A 538 9.86 16.67 18.84
CA GLN A 538 9.48 15.46 19.59
C GLN A 538 10.49 14.35 19.40
N LYS A 539 11.03 14.14 18.21
CA LYS A 539 12.02 13.11 17.91
C LYS A 539 13.33 13.41 18.62
N SER A 540 13.79 14.67 18.59
CA SER A 540 14.93 15.13 19.38
C SER A 540 14.66 15.04 20.89
N ASN A 541 13.45 15.40 21.36
CA ASN A 541 13.08 15.30 22.78
C ASN A 541 12.67 13.87 23.21
N SER A 542 12.40 12.94 22.30
CA SER A 542 12.05 11.54 22.61
C SER A 542 13.28 10.75 23.00
N TYR A 543 14.48 11.23 22.64
CA TYR A 543 15.75 10.78 23.19
C TYR A 543 15.95 11.22 24.65
N VAL A 544 15.09 12.09 25.20
CA VAL A 544 14.98 12.28 26.65
C VAL A 544 13.98 11.26 27.19
N LYS A 545 14.53 10.17 27.76
CA LYS A 545 13.82 9.08 28.48
C LYS A 545 12.48 9.52 29.09
N LYS A 546 11.36 9.27 28.40
CA LYS A 546 10.02 9.38 29.03
C LYS A 546 9.96 8.40 30.20
N ARG A 547 9.54 8.88 31.37
CA ARG A 547 9.27 8.02 32.54
C ARG A 547 8.32 6.89 32.13
N LYS A 548 8.76 5.64 32.34
CA LYS A 548 8.02 4.41 32.01
C LYS A 548 6.83 4.25 32.96
N GLY A 549 5.68 4.83 32.61
CA GLY A 549 4.43 4.72 33.38
C GLY A 549 3.64 3.44 33.11
N LEU A 550 2.49 3.28 33.78
CA LEU A 550 1.62 2.09 33.69
C LEU A 550 1.19 1.76 32.25
N LEU A 551 0.89 2.78 31.44
CA LEU A 551 0.51 2.65 30.03
C LEU A 551 1.61 2.03 29.16
N TYR A 552 2.88 2.36 29.45
CA TYR A 552 4.03 1.77 28.78
C TYR A 552 4.14 0.29 29.12
N THR A 553 4.05 -0.03 30.41
CA THR A 553 4.11 -1.41 30.90
C THR A 553 2.98 -2.26 30.33
N TRP A 554 1.75 -1.73 30.21
CA TRP A 554 0.63 -2.45 29.59
C TRP A 554 0.79 -2.66 28.08
N LYS A 555 1.40 -1.69 27.38
CA LYS A 555 1.62 -1.77 25.94
C LYS A 555 2.59 -2.90 25.61
N TYR A 556 3.78 -2.87 26.21
CA TYR A 556 4.88 -3.82 25.94
C TYR A 556 4.88 -5.05 26.87
N MET A 557 3.79 -5.27 27.60
CA MET A 557 3.64 -6.46 28.42
C MET A 557 3.65 -7.70 27.55
N ASN A 558 4.27 -8.78 28.03
CA ASN A 558 4.17 -10.09 27.41
C ASN A 558 2.69 -10.47 27.12
N THR A 559 2.43 -10.95 25.91
CA THR A 559 1.08 -11.24 25.41
C THR A 559 0.36 -12.28 26.27
N GLY A 560 1.07 -13.29 26.78
CA GLY A 560 0.50 -14.31 27.66
C GLY A 560 0.03 -13.74 29.01
N VAL A 561 0.81 -12.83 29.60
CA VAL A 561 0.44 -12.15 30.85
C VAL A 561 -0.75 -11.22 30.62
N LYS A 562 -0.74 -10.47 29.52
CA LYS A 562 -1.83 -9.57 29.14
C LYS A 562 -3.15 -10.31 28.93
N ASN A 563 -3.11 -11.48 28.28
CA ASN A 563 -4.28 -12.32 28.07
C ASN A 563 -4.84 -12.86 29.39
N LYS A 564 -3.98 -13.28 30.34
CA LYS A 564 -4.42 -13.67 31.69
C LYS A 564 -5.13 -12.52 32.41
N ILE A 565 -4.57 -11.30 32.37
CA ILE A 565 -5.19 -10.13 33.00
C ILE A 565 -6.57 -9.81 32.39
N LYS A 566 -6.70 -9.87 31.06
CA LYS A 566 -7.99 -9.65 30.37
C LYS A 566 -9.05 -10.68 30.77
N ILE A 567 -8.67 -11.96 30.86
CA ILE A 567 -9.58 -13.02 31.27
C ILE A 567 -10.04 -12.79 32.71
N LEU A 568 -9.11 -12.48 33.63
CA LEU A 568 -9.43 -12.19 35.04
C LEU A 568 -10.31 -10.93 35.18
N SER A 569 -10.03 -9.87 34.42
CA SER A 569 -10.82 -8.63 34.48
C SER A 569 -12.24 -8.78 33.96
N GLY A 570 -12.52 -9.77 33.11
CA GLY A 570 -13.88 -10.16 32.73
C GLY A 570 -14.51 -11.15 33.72
N PHE A 571 -13.74 -12.11 34.23
CA PHE A 571 -14.26 -13.19 35.06
C PHE A 571 -14.74 -12.69 36.43
N ILE A 572 -13.97 -11.81 37.08
CA ILE A 572 -14.30 -11.30 38.42
C ILE A 572 -15.65 -10.55 38.44
N PRO A 573 -15.93 -9.57 37.55
CA PRO A 573 -17.23 -8.90 37.52
C PRO A 573 -18.38 -9.84 37.18
N ALA A 574 -18.18 -10.80 36.26
CA ALA A 574 -19.20 -11.77 35.91
C ALA A 574 -19.55 -12.67 37.09
N PHE A 575 -18.54 -13.20 37.79
CA PHE A 575 -18.72 -14.04 38.96
C PHE A 575 -19.47 -13.31 40.07
N LEU A 576 -19.05 -12.08 40.40
CA LEU A 576 -19.74 -11.25 41.40
C LEU A 576 -21.20 -10.99 41.01
N SER A 577 -21.47 -10.67 39.74
CA SER A 577 -22.84 -10.45 39.28
C SER A 577 -23.70 -11.70 39.45
N PHE A 578 -23.21 -12.88 39.02
CA PHE A 578 -23.95 -14.14 39.19
C PHE A 578 -24.17 -14.50 40.67
N TYR A 579 -23.15 -14.31 41.50
CA TYR A 579 -23.21 -14.59 42.93
C TYR A 579 -24.25 -13.73 43.66
N LEU A 580 -24.39 -12.46 43.26
CA LEU A 580 -25.29 -11.49 43.90
C LEU A 580 -26.73 -11.51 43.36
N THR A 581 -26.94 -11.94 42.11
CA THR A 581 -28.25 -11.80 41.43
C THR A 581 -29.00 -13.11 41.21
N LYS A 582 -28.34 -14.28 41.27
CA LYS A 582 -28.97 -15.58 40.99
C LYS A 582 -29.20 -16.41 42.24
N ASP A 583 -30.42 -16.93 42.34
CA ASP A 583 -30.83 -17.81 43.44
C ASP A 583 -30.47 -19.28 43.18
N TRP A 584 -30.50 -19.72 41.91
CA TRP A 584 -30.16 -21.11 41.56
C TRP A 584 -28.66 -21.38 41.74
N TRP A 585 -28.32 -22.36 42.59
CA TRP A 585 -26.93 -22.65 43.00
C TRP A 585 -25.97 -22.86 41.82
N VAL A 586 -26.42 -23.51 40.73
CA VAL A 586 -25.59 -23.74 39.53
C VAL A 586 -25.20 -22.42 38.89
N LEU A 587 -26.15 -21.52 38.64
CA LEU A 587 -25.82 -20.21 38.08
C LEU A 587 -25.09 -19.31 39.09
N LYS A 588 -25.40 -19.42 40.37
CA LYS A 588 -24.76 -18.63 41.43
C LYS A 588 -23.26 -18.88 41.55
N PHE A 589 -22.83 -20.15 41.50
CA PHE A 589 -21.41 -20.51 41.65
C PHE A 589 -20.70 -20.83 40.32
N LEU A 590 -21.40 -21.44 39.35
CA LEU A 590 -20.83 -21.86 38.07
C LEU A 590 -21.25 -20.96 36.89
N GLY A 591 -22.13 -19.97 37.08
CA GLY A 591 -22.64 -19.14 35.99
C GLY A 591 -21.54 -18.45 35.18
N ALA A 592 -20.55 -17.85 35.85
CA ALA A 592 -19.42 -17.22 35.16
C ALA A 592 -18.58 -18.23 34.36
N VAL A 593 -18.35 -19.43 34.91
CA VAL A 593 -17.62 -20.52 34.24
C VAL A 593 -18.38 -20.99 33.00
N ILE A 594 -19.69 -21.19 33.10
CA ILE A 594 -20.56 -21.60 32.00
C ILE A 594 -20.57 -20.52 30.89
N TRP A 595 -20.71 -19.24 31.24
CA TRP A 595 -20.68 -18.14 30.26
C TRP A 595 -19.35 -18.05 29.51
N PHE A 596 -18.24 -18.24 30.23
CA PHE A 596 -16.91 -18.25 29.65
C PHE A 596 -16.70 -19.49 28.78
N ALA A 597 -17.17 -20.66 29.21
CA ALA A 597 -17.10 -21.89 28.42
C ALA A 597 -17.86 -21.75 27.09
N ILE A 598 -19.11 -21.27 27.12
CA ILE A 598 -19.91 -21.03 25.90
C ILE A 598 -19.18 -20.06 24.95
N THR A 599 -18.63 -18.98 25.50
CA THR A 599 -17.91 -17.98 24.68
C THR A 599 -16.60 -18.53 24.13
N GLY A 600 -15.89 -19.36 24.91
CA GLY A 600 -14.71 -20.07 24.45
C GLY A 600 -15.05 -21.00 23.28
N VAL A 601 -16.08 -21.83 23.44
CA VAL A 601 -16.59 -22.75 22.41
C VAL A 601 -17.02 -21.99 21.16
N ARG A 602 -17.66 -20.83 21.27
CA ARG A 602 -17.97 -19.97 20.11
C ARG A 602 -16.74 -19.63 19.27
N ASN A 603 -15.62 -19.25 19.90
CA ASN A 603 -14.41 -18.89 19.15
C ASN A 603 -13.80 -20.14 18.46
N ILE A 604 -13.98 -21.33 19.04
CA ILE A 604 -13.64 -22.60 18.40
C ILE A 604 -14.55 -22.86 17.21
N ILE A 605 -15.87 -22.68 17.34
CA ILE A 605 -16.84 -22.79 16.23
C ILE A 605 -16.45 -21.83 15.09
N GLN A 606 -16.13 -20.57 15.43
CA GLN A 606 -15.62 -19.61 14.46
C GLN A 606 -14.38 -20.14 13.73
N ALA A 607 -13.39 -20.66 14.46
CA ALA A 607 -12.18 -21.23 13.88
C ALA A 607 -12.49 -22.41 12.95
N VAL A 608 -13.37 -23.33 13.36
CA VAL A 608 -13.77 -24.52 12.58
C VAL A 608 -14.55 -24.16 11.31
N VAL A 609 -15.49 -23.21 11.40
CA VAL A 609 -16.26 -22.70 10.24
C VAL A 609 -15.38 -21.89 9.29
N SER A 610 -14.40 -21.16 9.85
CA SER A 610 -13.42 -20.40 9.08
C SER A 610 -12.32 -21.25 8.44
N GLY A 611 -12.16 -22.50 8.92
CA GLY A 611 -11.29 -23.51 8.35
C GLY A 611 -11.98 -24.28 7.22
N ASP A 612 -11.29 -25.25 6.61
CA ASP A 612 -11.87 -26.06 5.55
C ASP A 612 -12.79 -27.13 6.17
N SER A 613 -14.08 -26.82 6.35
CA SER A 613 -15.03 -27.65 7.11
C SER A 613 -15.45 -28.96 6.42
N ARG A 614 -15.02 -29.22 5.17
CA ARG A 614 -15.48 -30.41 4.42
C ARG A 614 -14.40 -31.41 3.99
N LYS A 615 -13.11 -31.07 4.13
CA LYS A 615 -11.95 -31.93 3.79
C LYS A 615 -10.70 -31.27 4.37
N ARG A 616 -10.29 -31.69 5.57
CA ARG A 616 -9.20 -31.06 6.32
C ARG A 616 -7.87 -31.24 5.58
N SER A 617 -6.95 -30.30 5.76
CA SER A 617 -5.56 -30.58 5.45
C SER A 617 -4.95 -31.45 6.57
N PRO A 618 -4.18 -32.51 6.26
CA PRO A 618 -3.66 -33.47 7.25
C PRO A 618 -2.82 -32.85 8.37
N LEU A 619 -2.29 -31.64 8.17
CA LEU A 619 -1.25 -31.05 9.00
C LEU A 619 -1.68 -29.82 9.82
N LEU A 620 -2.90 -29.33 9.64
CA LEU A 620 -3.40 -28.16 10.36
C LEU A 620 -4.42 -28.58 11.41
N HIS A 621 -3.97 -28.68 12.66
CA HIS A 621 -4.87 -28.89 13.79
C HIS A 621 -5.74 -27.64 14.00
N TRP A 622 -6.98 -27.83 14.48
CA TRP A 622 -7.95 -26.74 14.64
C TRP A 622 -7.43 -25.63 15.59
N THR A 623 -6.56 -25.99 16.54
CA THR A 623 -5.92 -25.04 17.47
C THR A 623 -5.01 -24.03 16.77
N SER A 624 -4.48 -24.34 15.59
CA SER A 624 -3.66 -23.41 14.79
C SER A 624 -4.49 -22.26 14.21
N TYR A 625 -5.80 -22.43 14.07
CA TYR A 625 -6.73 -21.37 13.64
C TYR A 625 -7.23 -20.51 14.80
N VAL A 626 -6.90 -20.88 16.04
CA VAL A 626 -7.38 -20.20 17.24
C VAL A 626 -6.41 -19.09 17.65
N ASP A 627 -6.87 -17.84 17.49
CA ASP A 627 -6.17 -16.69 18.05
C ASP A 627 -6.53 -16.52 19.53
N TRP A 628 -5.64 -16.98 20.40
CA TRP A 628 -5.79 -16.89 21.86
C TRP A 628 -5.96 -15.46 22.38
N SER A 629 -5.40 -14.47 21.70
CA SER A 629 -5.58 -13.06 22.08
C SER A 629 -6.98 -12.56 21.75
N ARG A 630 -7.57 -13.03 20.63
CA ARG A 630 -8.98 -12.78 20.30
C ARG A 630 -9.92 -13.48 21.27
N ILE A 631 -9.62 -14.70 21.70
CA ILE A 631 -10.39 -15.39 22.75
C ILE A 631 -10.36 -14.58 24.04
N ALA A 632 -9.18 -14.15 24.50
CA ALA A 632 -9.05 -13.34 25.71
C ALA A 632 -9.86 -12.03 25.63
N ASP A 633 -9.87 -11.36 24.48
CA ASP A 633 -10.72 -10.20 24.23
C ASP A 633 -12.22 -10.56 24.30
N SER A 634 -12.65 -11.62 23.62
CA SER A 634 -14.05 -12.10 23.62
C SER A 634 -14.54 -12.45 25.03
N LEU A 635 -13.70 -13.10 25.84
CA LEU A 635 -13.99 -13.47 27.23
C LEU A 635 -14.08 -12.24 28.13
N MET A 636 -13.18 -11.27 27.96
CA MET A 636 -13.21 -10.01 28.69
C MET A 636 -14.53 -9.26 28.46
N TYR A 637 -14.92 -9.04 27.19
CA TYR A 637 -16.18 -8.35 26.86
C TYR A 637 -17.41 -9.16 27.31
N THR A 638 -17.37 -10.48 27.21
CA THR A 638 -18.47 -11.30 27.75
C THR A 638 -18.58 -11.12 29.27
N GLY A 639 -17.46 -11.10 29.97
CA GLY A 639 -17.44 -10.91 31.42
C GLY A 639 -18.08 -9.58 31.86
N TRP A 640 -17.81 -8.49 31.13
CA TRP A 640 -18.43 -7.19 31.39
C TRP A 640 -19.89 -7.07 30.93
N SER A 641 -20.34 -7.92 30.01
CA SER A 641 -21.75 -7.92 29.59
C SER A 641 -22.71 -8.41 30.68
N VAL A 642 -22.25 -9.31 31.57
CA VAL A 642 -23.06 -9.88 32.64
C VAL A 642 -23.50 -8.82 33.67
N PRO A 643 -22.61 -8.06 34.33
CA PRO A 643 -23.04 -7.02 35.27
C PRO A 643 -23.84 -5.89 34.58
N LEU A 644 -23.56 -5.59 33.32
CA LEU A 644 -24.33 -4.60 32.57
C LEU A 644 -25.78 -5.05 32.37
N LEU A 645 -26.00 -6.26 31.86
CA LEU A 645 -27.33 -6.73 31.50
C LEU A 645 -28.12 -7.24 32.71
N ASP A 646 -27.45 -7.96 33.60
CA ASP A 646 -28.11 -8.68 34.69
C ASP A 646 -28.29 -7.78 35.92
N TYR A 647 -27.22 -7.10 36.36
CA TYR A 647 -27.32 -6.20 37.50
C TYR A 647 -27.87 -4.82 37.12
N PHE A 648 -27.23 -4.11 36.17
CA PHE A 648 -27.59 -2.72 35.89
C PHE A 648 -28.93 -2.58 35.14
N VAL A 649 -29.13 -3.32 34.05
CA VAL A 649 -30.39 -3.23 33.27
C VAL A 649 -31.54 -3.95 33.97
N THR A 650 -31.35 -5.21 34.37
CA THR A 650 -32.48 -6.03 34.86
C THR A 650 -32.83 -5.71 36.31
N THR A 651 -31.85 -5.70 37.22
CA THR A 651 -32.09 -5.45 38.65
C THR A 651 -32.28 -3.97 38.97
N TRP A 652 -31.30 -3.12 38.64
CA TRP A 652 -31.34 -1.71 39.06
C TRP A 652 -32.30 -0.87 38.21
N LEU A 653 -32.17 -0.91 36.87
CA LEU A 653 -32.96 -0.03 36.00
C LEU A 653 -34.42 -0.49 35.91
N LEU A 654 -34.68 -1.73 35.52
CA LEU A 654 -36.04 -2.20 35.27
C LEU A 654 -36.78 -2.51 36.58
N LYS A 655 -36.21 -3.35 37.45
CA LYS A 655 -36.87 -3.80 38.69
C LYS A 655 -36.89 -2.72 39.79
N GLU A 656 -35.75 -2.13 40.16
CA GLU A 656 -35.72 -1.16 41.28
C GLU A 656 -36.23 0.24 40.89
N LYS A 657 -35.82 0.78 39.74
CA LYS A 657 -36.17 2.16 39.36
C LYS A 657 -37.55 2.30 38.71
N TYR A 658 -37.95 1.34 37.86
CA TYR A 658 -39.22 1.41 37.13
C TYR A 658 -40.26 0.37 37.56
N ASN A 659 -39.94 -0.53 38.50
CA ASN A 659 -40.81 -1.63 38.95
C ASN A 659 -41.35 -2.52 37.80
N ILE A 660 -40.58 -2.60 36.72
CA ILE A 660 -40.85 -3.45 35.55
C ILE A 660 -40.09 -4.75 35.73
N THR A 661 -40.81 -5.86 35.81
CA THR A 661 -40.24 -7.21 35.94
C THR A 661 -40.72 -8.08 34.78
N VAL A 662 -40.07 -9.24 34.61
CA VAL A 662 -40.50 -10.25 33.63
C VAL A 662 -41.94 -10.69 33.87
N ALA A 663 -42.43 -10.61 35.12
CA ALA A 663 -43.81 -10.94 35.46
C ALA A 663 -44.81 -9.82 35.11
N THR A 664 -44.39 -8.55 35.09
CA THR A 664 -45.31 -7.41 34.87
C THR A 664 -45.37 -6.96 33.41
N ALA A 665 -44.24 -6.88 32.71
CA ALA A 665 -44.20 -6.46 31.31
C ALA A 665 -43.10 -7.20 30.53
N PRO A 666 -43.27 -8.50 30.24
CA PRO A 666 -42.23 -9.36 29.66
C PRO A 666 -41.71 -8.82 28.31
N PHE A 667 -42.61 -8.37 27.42
CA PHE A 667 -42.22 -7.85 26.12
C PHE A 667 -41.30 -6.63 26.22
N LEU A 668 -41.59 -5.69 27.14
CA LEU A 668 -40.79 -4.50 27.35
C LEU A 668 -39.42 -4.85 27.95
N THR A 669 -39.39 -5.74 28.95
CA THR A 669 -38.16 -6.22 29.58
C THR A 669 -37.22 -6.86 28.55
N TYR A 670 -37.72 -7.79 27.73
CA TYR A 670 -36.88 -8.46 26.72
C TYR A 670 -36.44 -7.54 25.59
N THR A 671 -37.26 -6.55 25.21
CA THR A 671 -36.90 -5.55 24.19
C THR A 671 -35.75 -4.68 24.68
N VAL A 672 -35.83 -4.15 25.90
CA VAL A 672 -34.78 -3.31 26.50
C VAL A 672 -33.47 -4.10 26.66
N ILE A 673 -33.52 -5.32 27.20
CA ILE A 673 -32.34 -6.18 27.35
C ILE A 673 -31.70 -6.48 25.99
N SER A 674 -32.50 -6.84 24.99
CA SER A 674 -31.99 -7.17 23.64
C SER A 674 -31.38 -5.96 22.95
N LEU A 675 -31.99 -4.77 23.10
CA LEU A 675 -31.46 -3.53 22.53
C LEU A 675 -30.13 -3.14 23.18
N VAL A 676 -30.04 -3.15 24.51
CA VAL A 676 -28.80 -2.83 25.23
C VAL A 676 -27.71 -3.84 24.89
N ASN A 677 -28.03 -5.14 24.83
CA ASN A 677 -27.09 -6.18 24.42
C ASN A 677 -26.62 -5.99 22.97
N GLY A 678 -27.53 -5.67 22.04
CA GLY A 678 -27.18 -5.39 20.64
C GLY A 678 -26.25 -4.19 20.48
N VAL A 679 -26.54 -3.09 21.18
CA VAL A 679 -25.69 -1.88 21.22
C VAL A 679 -24.33 -2.20 21.85
N TYR A 680 -24.30 -2.96 22.95
CA TYR A 680 -23.06 -3.39 23.61
C TYR A 680 -22.19 -4.25 22.68
N ILE A 681 -22.80 -5.25 22.02
CA ILE A 681 -22.12 -6.14 21.08
C ILE A 681 -21.55 -5.34 19.90
N SER A 682 -22.37 -4.48 19.31
CA SER A 682 -21.96 -3.65 18.18
C SER A 682 -20.82 -2.71 18.54
N SER A 683 -20.91 -2.07 19.71
CA SER A 683 -19.90 -1.12 20.19
C SER A 683 -18.53 -1.79 20.34
N HIS A 684 -18.45 -2.93 21.04
CA HIS A 684 -17.16 -3.58 21.20
C HIS A 684 -16.68 -4.30 19.93
N ASN A 685 -17.58 -4.73 19.04
CA ASN A 685 -17.20 -5.27 17.73
C ASN A 685 -16.61 -4.19 16.80
N ILE A 686 -17.12 -2.97 16.85
CA ILE A 686 -16.50 -1.80 16.21
C ILE A 686 -15.12 -1.53 16.82
N LEU A 687 -15.00 -1.55 18.15
CA LEU A 687 -13.71 -1.40 18.83
C LEU A 687 -12.73 -2.53 18.50
N ARG A 688 -13.22 -3.75 18.24
CA ARG A 688 -12.45 -4.91 17.78
C ARG A 688 -12.06 -4.83 16.30
N GLY A 689 -12.63 -3.90 15.54
CA GLY A 689 -12.30 -3.67 14.14
C GLY A 689 -12.91 -4.69 13.17
N LEU A 690 -14.05 -5.29 13.52
CA LEU A 690 -14.77 -6.20 12.64
C LEU A 690 -15.37 -5.45 11.43
N PRO A 691 -15.55 -6.11 10.28
CA PRO A 691 -16.26 -5.55 9.13
C PRO A 691 -17.64 -5.01 9.51
N LYS A 692 -18.09 -3.95 8.82
CA LYS A 692 -19.42 -3.36 9.07
C LYS A 692 -20.55 -4.37 8.93
N SER A 693 -20.44 -5.31 7.98
CA SER A 693 -21.39 -6.43 7.81
C SER A 693 -21.52 -7.27 9.07
N ASP A 694 -20.40 -7.59 9.71
CA ASP A 694 -20.34 -8.50 10.86
C ASP A 694 -20.84 -7.80 12.12
N VAL A 695 -20.60 -6.49 12.24
CA VAL A 695 -21.18 -5.65 13.32
C VAL A 695 -22.70 -5.65 13.23
N ILE A 696 -23.25 -5.39 12.03
CA ILE A 696 -24.70 -5.36 11.80
C ILE A 696 -25.32 -6.75 12.03
N ALA A 697 -24.69 -7.81 11.51
CA ALA A 697 -25.18 -9.17 11.70
C ALA A 697 -25.17 -9.59 13.18
N ASN A 698 -24.14 -9.20 13.94
CA ASN A 698 -24.09 -9.43 15.38
C ASN A 698 -25.12 -8.62 16.17
N PHE A 699 -25.50 -7.42 15.73
CA PHE A 699 -26.59 -6.65 16.33
C PHE A 699 -27.93 -7.42 16.26
N PHE A 700 -28.24 -7.98 15.08
CA PHE A 700 -29.48 -8.73 14.85
C PHE A 700 -29.42 -10.20 15.26
N ARG A 701 -28.27 -10.67 15.79
CA ARG A 701 -28.04 -12.06 16.21
C ARG A 701 -29.10 -12.57 17.18
N SER A 702 -29.54 -11.74 18.12
CA SER A 702 -30.57 -12.10 19.10
C SER A 702 -31.91 -12.45 18.45
N ILE A 703 -32.29 -11.75 17.37
CA ILE A 703 -33.52 -12.04 16.61
C ILE A 703 -33.39 -13.39 15.90
N ILE A 704 -32.25 -13.63 15.26
CA ILE A 704 -31.98 -14.89 14.54
C ILE A 704 -31.93 -16.06 15.54
N SER A 705 -31.46 -15.86 16.77
CA SER A 705 -31.31 -16.95 17.75
C SER A 705 -32.60 -17.45 18.40
N ILE A 706 -33.68 -16.67 18.41
CA ILE A 706 -34.93 -17.02 19.11
C ILE A 706 -35.57 -18.30 18.54
N PRO A 707 -35.82 -18.43 17.21
CA PRO A 707 -36.39 -19.65 16.65
C PRO A 707 -35.54 -20.89 16.93
N PHE A 708 -34.22 -20.77 16.85
CA PHE A 708 -33.30 -21.88 17.10
C PHE A 708 -33.25 -22.28 18.58
N ALA A 709 -33.36 -21.31 19.50
CA ALA A 709 -33.43 -21.59 20.93
C ALA A 709 -34.71 -22.35 21.28
N LEU A 710 -35.86 -21.92 20.72
CA LEU A 710 -37.14 -22.62 20.91
C LEU A 710 -37.12 -24.04 20.34
N ALA A 711 -36.57 -24.22 19.13
CA ALA A 711 -36.40 -25.54 18.53
C ALA A 711 -35.52 -26.46 19.39
N LEU A 712 -34.35 -25.97 19.85
CA LEU A 712 -33.45 -26.75 20.70
C LEU A 712 -34.08 -27.10 22.05
N SER A 713 -34.76 -26.16 22.69
CA SER A 713 -35.52 -26.39 23.92
C SER A 713 -36.62 -27.45 23.72
N SER A 714 -37.33 -27.41 22.59
CA SER A 714 -38.37 -28.39 22.27
C SER A 714 -37.78 -29.80 22.07
N MET A 715 -36.67 -29.91 21.33
CA MET A 715 -35.98 -31.18 21.12
C MET A 715 -35.46 -31.80 22.43
N LEU A 716 -34.81 -30.99 23.28
CA LEU A 716 -34.37 -31.44 24.60
C LEU A 716 -35.55 -31.86 25.47
N GLY A 717 -36.70 -31.18 25.32
CA GLY A 717 -37.92 -31.53 26.05
C GLY A 717 -38.42 -32.92 25.73
N VAL A 718 -38.51 -33.24 24.44
CA VAL A 718 -38.89 -34.59 23.98
C VAL A 718 -37.93 -35.66 24.52
N ILE A 719 -36.62 -35.40 24.50
CA ILE A 719 -35.60 -36.34 24.99
C ILE A 719 -35.73 -36.55 26.51
N LEU A 720 -35.91 -35.47 27.28
CA LEU A 720 -36.04 -35.54 28.74
C LEU A 720 -37.35 -36.22 29.17
N THR A 721 -38.45 -35.92 28.48
CA THR A 721 -39.73 -36.60 28.71
C THR A 721 -39.62 -38.09 28.36
N ALA A 722 -38.92 -38.44 27.27
CA ALA A 722 -38.66 -39.84 26.91
C ALA A 722 -37.74 -40.55 27.93
N ALA A 723 -36.89 -39.81 28.64
CA ALA A 723 -36.05 -40.33 29.73
C ALA A 723 -36.77 -40.36 31.10
N GLY A 724 -38.06 -40.01 31.17
CA GLY A 724 -38.86 -40.04 32.40
C GLY A 724 -38.60 -38.88 33.38
N LEU A 725 -37.97 -37.80 32.91
CA LEU A 725 -37.68 -36.60 33.72
C LEU A 725 -38.72 -35.50 33.48
N ASP A 726 -38.93 -34.64 34.49
CA ASP A 726 -39.74 -33.43 34.32
C ASP A 726 -39.01 -32.40 33.44
N ALA A 727 -39.27 -32.52 32.14
CA ALA A 727 -38.64 -31.69 31.12
C ALA A 727 -38.96 -30.21 31.27
N ALA A 728 -40.14 -29.84 31.81
CA ALA A 728 -40.59 -28.45 31.85
C ALA A 728 -39.79 -27.62 32.86
N ASP A 729 -39.65 -28.09 34.11
CA ASP A 729 -38.88 -27.41 35.15
C ASP A 729 -37.38 -27.35 34.78
N ILE A 730 -36.84 -28.45 34.23
CA ILE A 730 -35.43 -28.50 33.79
C ILE A 730 -35.19 -27.48 32.67
N ILE A 731 -36.01 -27.48 31.61
CA ILE A 731 -35.82 -26.54 30.49
C ILE A 731 -35.97 -25.09 30.95
N GLN A 732 -36.91 -24.80 31.86
CA GLN A 732 -37.10 -23.46 32.38
C GLN A 732 -35.86 -22.96 33.13
N ARG A 733 -35.23 -23.79 33.98
CA ARG A 733 -33.98 -23.44 34.70
C ARG A 733 -32.79 -23.28 33.75
N TRP A 734 -32.76 -24.06 32.66
CA TRP A 734 -31.69 -24.04 31.66
C TRP A 734 -31.92 -23.05 30.51
N ALA A 735 -33.08 -22.40 30.42
CA ALA A 735 -33.47 -21.55 29.29
C ALA A 735 -32.47 -20.43 28.99
N ALA A 736 -31.92 -19.79 30.04
CA ALA A 736 -30.89 -18.76 29.89
C ALA A 736 -29.59 -19.30 29.28
N ILE A 737 -29.18 -20.51 29.67
CA ILE A 737 -27.98 -21.18 29.17
C ILE A 737 -28.19 -21.61 27.72
N ILE A 738 -29.35 -22.19 27.39
CA ILE A 738 -29.72 -22.60 26.02
C ILE A 738 -29.74 -21.39 25.08
N SER A 739 -30.39 -20.29 25.49
CA SER A 739 -30.47 -19.06 24.70
C SER A 739 -29.08 -18.45 24.46
N LYS A 740 -28.22 -18.42 25.49
CA LYS A 740 -26.84 -17.94 25.37
C LYS A 740 -26.02 -18.83 24.43
N LEU A 741 -26.12 -20.15 24.55
CA LEU A 741 -25.42 -21.12 23.69
C LEU A 741 -25.81 -20.93 22.22
N VAL A 742 -27.10 -20.89 21.90
CA VAL A 742 -27.59 -20.73 20.52
C VAL A 742 -27.17 -19.40 19.92
N SER A 743 -27.32 -18.30 20.67
CA SER A 743 -26.90 -16.97 20.21
C SER A 743 -25.41 -16.92 19.89
N ASP A 744 -24.56 -17.52 20.74
CA ASP A 744 -23.12 -17.55 20.54
C ASP A 744 -22.67 -18.49 19.41
N THR A 745 -23.34 -19.63 19.24
CA THR A 745 -23.12 -20.52 18.09
C THR A 745 -23.41 -19.81 16.77
N ILE A 746 -24.56 -19.10 16.68
CA ILE A 746 -24.90 -18.31 15.48
C ILE A 746 -23.87 -17.21 15.25
N GLY A 747 -23.42 -16.52 16.31
CA GLY A 747 -22.35 -15.53 16.22
C GLY A 747 -21.03 -16.13 15.69
N GLY A 748 -20.67 -17.32 16.18
CA GLY A 748 -19.50 -18.07 15.70
C GLY A 748 -19.62 -18.45 14.22
N VAL A 749 -20.80 -18.86 13.77
CA VAL A 749 -21.06 -19.19 12.35
C VAL A 749 -20.98 -17.94 11.47
N ILE A 750 -21.62 -16.83 11.85
CA ILE A 750 -21.60 -15.57 11.09
C ILE A 750 -20.17 -15.07 10.90
N GLU A 751 -19.40 -14.99 11.99
CA GLU A 751 -18.00 -14.55 11.95
C GLU A 751 -17.08 -15.56 11.22
N GLY A 752 -17.38 -16.85 11.36
CA GLY A 752 -16.69 -17.94 10.66
C GLY A 752 -16.88 -17.85 9.14
N LEU A 753 -18.09 -17.60 8.66
CA LEU A 753 -18.40 -17.44 7.24
C LEU A 753 -17.71 -16.20 6.63
N SER A 754 -17.71 -15.07 7.34
CA SER A 754 -16.98 -13.86 6.93
C SER A 754 -15.47 -14.12 6.83
N THR A 755 -14.90 -14.81 7.83
CA THR A 755 -13.47 -15.17 7.84
C THR A 755 -13.13 -16.17 6.73
N ARG A 756 -14.00 -17.15 6.47
CA ARG A 756 -13.89 -18.09 5.36
C ARG A 756 -13.83 -17.37 4.01
N GLN A 757 -14.70 -16.39 3.78
CA GLN A 757 -14.67 -15.63 2.53
C GLN A 757 -13.33 -14.89 2.36
N LYS A 758 -12.81 -14.26 3.42
CA LYS A 758 -11.49 -13.61 3.40
C LYS A 758 -10.36 -14.60 3.07
N ASN A 759 -10.38 -15.80 3.66
CA ASN A 759 -9.38 -16.83 3.37
C ASN A 759 -9.45 -17.26 1.89
N ILE A 760 -10.65 -17.48 1.35
CA ILE A 760 -10.85 -17.80 -0.07
C ILE A 760 -10.30 -16.69 -0.97
N ASP A 761 -10.58 -15.42 -0.66
CA ASP A 761 -10.09 -14.28 -1.45
C ASP A 761 -8.56 -14.18 -1.41
N LEU A 762 -7.95 -14.38 -0.23
CA LEU A 762 -6.49 -14.46 -0.07
C LEU A 762 -5.89 -15.61 -0.87
N ARG A 763 -6.51 -16.80 -0.85
CA ARG A 763 -6.04 -17.94 -1.65
C ARG A 763 -6.14 -17.71 -3.14
N ASN A 764 -7.20 -17.07 -3.63
CA ASN A 764 -7.31 -16.72 -5.05
C ASN A 764 -6.14 -15.82 -5.46
N ALA A 765 -5.84 -14.78 -4.66
CA ALA A 765 -4.70 -13.90 -4.92
C ALA A 765 -3.35 -14.64 -4.91
N ASP A 766 -3.14 -15.55 -3.94
CA ASP A 766 -1.91 -16.34 -3.84
C ASP A 766 -1.72 -17.28 -5.05
N TYR A 767 -2.79 -17.98 -5.48
CA TYR A 767 -2.74 -18.83 -6.67
C TYR A 767 -2.57 -18.02 -7.95
N ASP A 768 -3.29 -16.91 -8.12
CA ASP A 768 -3.17 -16.05 -9.30
C ASP A 768 -1.73 -15.57 -9.47
N LYS A 769 -1.09 -15.13 -8.36
CA LYS A 769 0.31 -14.71 -8.36
C LYS A 769 1.26 -15.85 -8.71
N LYS A 770 1.08 -17.03 -8.11
CA LYS A 770 1.97 -18.17 -8.37
C LYS A 770 1.79 -18.79 -9.75
N LEU A 771 0.58 -18.80 -10.27
CA LEU A 771 0.32 -19.24 -11.63
C LEU A 771 0.94 -18.28 -12.65
N TYR A 772 0.89 -16.97 -12.40
CA TYR A 772 1.60 -15.99 -13.22
C TYR A 772 3.13 -16.21 -13.20
N GLN A 773 3.71 -16.45 -12.02
CA GLN A 773 5.14 -16.77 -11.90
C GLN A 773 5.50 -18.06 -12.66
N MET A 774 4.71 -19.12 -12.51
CA MET A 774 4.87 -20.38 -13.24
C MET A 774 4.81 -20.17 -14.76
N GLN A 775 3.84 -19.37 -15.25
CA GLN A 775 3.71 -19.05 -16.67
C GLN A 775 4.94 -18.31 -17.19
N LYS A 776 5.46 -17.32 -16.46
CA LYS A 776 6.69 -16.59 -16.83
C LYS A 776 7.89 -17.54 -16.92
N THR A 777 8.02 -18.47 -15.96
CA THR A 777 9.04 -19.52 -15.96
C THR A 777 8.89 -20.44 -17.18
N CYS A 778 7.66 -20.83 -17.53
CA CYS A 778 7.39 -21.61 -18.73
C CYS A 778 7.77 -20.86 -20.02
N THR A 779 7.41 -19.58 -20.14
CA THR A 779 7.77 -18.75 -21.30
C THR A 779 9.30 -18.65 -21.47
N ARG A 780 10.06 -18.51 -20.38
CA ARG A 780 11.53 -18.54 -20.43
C ARG A 780 12.05 -19.90 -20.93
N LEU A 781 11.44 -21.00 -20.50
CA LEU A 781 11.79 -22.34 -21.00
C LEU A 781 11.45 -22.51 -22.49
N GLU A 782 10.33 -21.95 -22.97
CA GLU A 782 10.01 -21.96 -24.41
C GLU A 782 11.06 -21.21 -25.23
N PHE A 783 11.53 -20.05 -24.76
CA PHE A 783 12.61 -19.31 -25.43
C PHE A 783 13.95 -20.07 -25.39
N MET A 784 14.25 -20.79 -24.30
CA MET A 784 15.48 -21.59 -24.19
C MET A 784 15.45 -22.88 -25.02
N PHE A 785 14.27 -23.46 -25.25
CA PHE A 785 14.09 -24.68 -26.01
C PHE A 785 12.99 -24.56 -27.09
N PRO A 786 13.13 -23.68 -28.09
CA PRO A 786 12.06 -23.39 -29.06
C PRO A 786 11.59 -24.60 -29.86
N LYS A 787 12.49 -25.57 -30.08
CA LYS A 787 12.22 -26.79 -30.86
C LYS A 787 11.61 -27.94 -30.05
N LYS A 788 11.49 -27.81 -28.71
CA LYS A 788 11.01 -28.89 -27.84
C LYS A 788 9.61 -28.57 -27.30
N ASN A 789 8.75 -29.59 -27.24
CA ASN A 789 7.43 -29.45 -26.63
C ASN A 789 7.53 -29.51 -25.10
N LEU A 790 7.20 -28.41 -24.40
CA LEU A 790 7.25 -28.34 -22.95
C LEU A 790 6.43 -29.42 -22.23
N VAL A 791 5.24 -29.76 -22.72
CA VAL A 791 4.39 -30.78 -22.09
C VAL A 791 5.06 -32.15 -22.14
N LYS A 792 5.75 -32.48 -23.24
CA LYS A 792 6.55 -33.72 -23.34
C LYS A 792 7.77 -33.69 -22.42
N LEU A 793 8.41 -32.52 -22.26
CA LEU A 793 9.54 -32.35 -21.35
C LEU A 793 9.16 -32.53 -19.88
N PHE A 794 8.00 -32.00 -19.46
CA PHE A 794 7.53 -32.13 -18.08
C PHE A 794 7.03 -33.54 -17.73
N LYS A 795 6.65 -34.35 -18.72
CA LYS A 795 6.33 -35.78 -18.50
C LYS A 795 7.54 -36.61 -18.08
N PHE A 796 8.76 -36.21 -18.49
CA PHE A 796 10.01 -36.88 -18.17
C PHE A 796 10.93 -35.94 -17.37
N PRO A 797 10.64 -35.74 -16.07
CA PRO A 797 11.28 -34.68 -15.29
C PRO A 797 12.79 -34.90 -15.11
N GLU A 798 13.30 -36.13 -15.18
CA GLU A 798 14.74 -36.41 -15.07
C GLU A 798 15.56 -35.87 -16.25
N THR A 799 15.04 -35.96 -17.47
CA THR A 799 15.69 -35.40 -18.67
C THR A 799 15.64 -33.87 -18.65
N LEU A 800 14.53 -33.32 -18.16
CA LEU A 800 14.36 -31.89 -17.95
C LEU A 800 15.35 -31.36 -16.91
N VAL A 801 15.49 -32.03 -15.77
CA VAL A 801 16.44 -31.64 -14.70
C VAL A 801 17.85 -31.56 -15.25
N LYS A 802 18.34 -32.59 -15.95
CA LYS A 802 19.70 -32.58 -16.52
C LYS A 802 19.86 -31.43 -17.53
N THR A 803 18.96 -31.34 -18.52
CA THR A 803 19.08 -30.34 -19.60
C THR A 803 18.89 -28.89 -19.17
N VAL A 804 18.05 -28.62 -18.16
CA VAL A 804 17.84 -27.26 -17.63
C VAL A 804 18.90 -26.91 -16.60
N LYS A 805 19.24 -27.82 -15.67
CA LYS A 805 20.25 -27.55 -14.63
C LYS A 805 21.63 -27.23 -15.22
N ASP A 806 22.01 -27.92 -16.31
CA ASP A 806 23.30 -27.70 -16.98
C ASP A 806 23.35 -26.36 -17.73
N LYS A 807 22.20 -25.85 -18.20
CA LYS A 807 22.10 -24.57 -18.94
C LYS A 807 21.81 -23.36 -18.05
N ASP A 808 20.91 -23.50 -17.09
CA ASP A 808 20.49 -22.46 -16.15
C ASP A 808 20.02 -23.09 -14.82
N SER A 809 20.98 -23.26 -13.91
CA SER A 809 20.73 -23.75 -12.55
C SER A 809 19.76 -22.85 -11.76
N ARG A 810 19.71 -21.53 -12.03
CA ARG A 810 18.81 -20.58 -11.34
C ARG A 810 17.36 -20.79 -11.77
N LEU A 811 17.12 -21.01 -13.07
CA LEU A 811 15.79 -21.32 -13.59
C LEU A 811 15.28 -22.65 -13.03
N PHE A 812 16.15 -23.67 -12.96
CA PHE A 812 15.82 -24.94 -12.33
C PHE A 812 15.39 -24.78 -10.87
N LYS A 813 16.16 -24.05 -10.05
CA LYS A 813 15.79 -23.73 -8.66
C LYS A 813 14.43 -23.01 -8.56
N SER A 814 14.18 -22.06 -9.47
CA SER A 814 12.92 -21.30 -9.50
C SER A 814 11.71 -22.21 -9.76
N MET A 815 11.82 -23.14 -10.72
CA MET A 815 10.76 -24.12 -11.02
C MET A 815 10.45 -25.03 -9.81
N MET A 816 11.51 -25.43 -9.10
CA MET A 816 11.40 -26.24 -7.90
C MET A 816 10.70 -25.47 -6.78
N TYR A 817 11.12 -24.23 -6.51
CA TYR A 817 10.48 -23.37 -5.51
C TYR A 817 9.02 -23.08 -5.83
N ASP A 818 8.67 -22.82 -7.10
CA ASP A 818 7.28 -22.63 -7.51
C ASP A 818 6.43 -23.89 -7.23
N SER A 819 6.94 -25.07 -7.61
CA SER A 819 6.23 -26.34 -7.37
C SER A 819 6.08 -26.66 -5.88
N LEU A 820 7.14 -26.42 -5.12
CA LEU A 820 7.18 -26.61 -3.68
C LEU A 820 6.22 -25.63 -2.94
N ASP A 821 6.04 -24.40 -3.44
CA ASP A 821 5.03 -23.48 -2.89
C ASP A 821 3.59 -23.93 -3.19
N PHE A 822 3.31 -24.45 -4.39
CA PHE A 822 1.99 -25.05 -4.68
C PHE A 822 1.70 -26.26 -3.78
N PHE A 823 2.70 -27.10 -3.55
CA PHE A 823 2.65 -28.20 -2.58
C PHE A 823 2.38 -27.69 -1.16
N TYR A 824 3.05 -26.61 -0.75
CA TYR A 824 2.82 -26.01 0.56
C TYR A 824 1.42 -25.43 0.71
N PHE A 825 0.92 -24.69 -0.29
CA PHE A 825 -0.45 -24.17 -0.28
C PHE A 825 -1.46 -25.29 -0.06
N TRP A 826 -1.31 -26.39 -0.81
CA TRP A 826 -2.19 -27.57 -0.73
C TRP A 826 -2.26 -28.20 0.67
N LEU A 827 -1.18 -28.10 1.45
CA LEU A 827 -1.04 -28.72 2.77
C LEU A 827 -1.24 -27.76 3.95
N PHE A 828 -0.98 -26.47 3.83
CA PHE A 828 -0.92 -25.59 5.00
C PHE A 828 -1.82 -24.37 4.93
N GLN A 829 -2.36 -24.04 3.76
CA GLN A 829 -3.14 -22.81 3.61
C GLN A 829 -4.65 -23.10 3.63
N PRO A 830 -5.45 -22.31 4.38
CA PRO A 830 -6.88 -22.54 4.51
C PRO A 830 -7.59 -22.37 3.17
N HIS A 831 -8.51 -23.29 2.83
CA HIS A 831 -9.28 -23.31 1.57
C HIS A 831 -8.45 -23.43 0.29
N ALA A 832 -7.14 -23.69 0.39
CA ALA A 832 -6.27 -23.75 -0.77
C ALA A 832 -6.66 -24.85 -1.76
N ARG A 833 -7.04 -26.04 -1.26
CA ARG A 833 -7.54 -27.16 -2.09
C ARG A 833 -8.79 -26.77 -2.87
N THR A 834 -9.79 -26.25 -2.17
CA THR A 834 -11.06 -25.80 -2.74
C THR A 834 -10.85 -24.75 -3.83
N VAL A 835 -9.96 -23.79 -3.57
CA VAL A 835 -9.64 -22.71 -4.51
C VAL A 835 -8.87 -23.26 -5.71
N LEU A 836 -7.83 -24.09 -5.51
CA LEU A 836 -7.08 -24.70 -6.62
C LEU A 836 -8.01 -25.49 -7.55
N ILE A 837 -8.92 -26.28 -6.98
CA ILE A 837 -9.94 -27.02 -7.75
C ILE A 837 -10.79 -26.06 -8.60
N SER A 838 -11.28 -24.98 -8.02
CA SER A 838 -12.06 -23.94 -8.72
C SER A 838 -11.25 -23.29 -9.84
N VAL A 839 -9.97 -22.97 -9.59
CA VAL A 839 -9.06 -22.37 -10.57
C VAL A 839 -8.79 -23.35 -11.73
N LEU A 840 -8.50 -24.62 -11.44
CA LEU A 840 -8.29 -25.65 -12.47
C LEU A 840 -9.54 -25.89 -13.31
N LYS A 841 -10.74 -25.82 -12.73
CA LYS A 841 -12.02 -25.91 -13.47
C LYS A 841 -12.18 -24.78 -14.49
N LYS A 842 -11.74 -23.57 -14.15
CA LYS A 842 -11.82 -22.38 -15.04
C LYS A 842 -10.70 -22.33 -16.09
N MET A 843 -9.57 -23.00 -15.85
CA MET A 843 -8.45 -23.03 -16.80
C MET A 843 -8.77 -23.80 -18.09
N SER A 844 -8.16 -23.36 -19.19
CA SER A 844 -8.18 -24.09 -20.46
C SER A 844 -7.54 -25.49 -20.32
N ARG A 845 -7.94 -26.45 -21.16
CA ARG A 845 -7.39 -27.82 -21.13
C ARG A 845 -5.86 -27.85 -21.26
N ARG A 846 -5.30 -26.99 -22.13
CA ARG A 846 -3.85 -26.83 -22.29
C ARG A 846 -3.19 -26.26 -21.03
N GLY A 847 -3.76 -25.21 -20.43
CA GLY A 847 -3.23 -24.59 -19.21
C GLY A 847 -3.27 -25.54 -18.01
N ARG A 848 -4.38 -26.27 -17.84
CA ARG A 848 -4.54 -27.31 -16.81
C ARG A 848 -3.48 -28.41 -16.96
N ASN A 849 -3.31 -28.95 -18.17
CA ASN A 849 -2.29 -29.96 -18.43
C ASN A 849 -0.87 -29.45 -18.20
N LEU A 850 -0.58 -28.19 -18.56
CA LEU A 850 0.71 -27.58 -18.31
C LEU A 850 0.99 -27.47 -16.81
N PHE A 851 0.03 -26.99 -16.00
CA PHE A 851 0.15 -26.91 -14.55
C PHE A 851 0.41 -28.29 -13.92
N LEU A 852 -0.40 -29.30 -14.27
CA LEU A 852 -0.29 -30.64 -13.68
C LEU A 852 1.06 -31.29 -14.03
N ASN A 853 1.51 -31.18 -15.28
CA ASN A 853 2.82 -31.70 -15.66
C ASN A 853 3.98 -30.90 -15.03
N PHE A 854 3.82 -29.60 -14.83
CA PHE A 854 4.84 -28.77 -14.15
C PHE A 854 5.12 -29.29 -12.73
N GLN A 855 4.09 -29.73 -12.00
CA GLN A 855 4.24 -30.29 -10.64
C GLN A 855 5.01 -31.62 -10.61
N ASN A 856 5.09 -32.37 -11.72
CA ASN A 856 5.85 -33.62 -11.79
C ASN A 856 7.35 -33.44 -11.56
N ILE A 857 7.87 -32.21 -11.60
CA ILE A 857 9.27 -31.95 -11.22
C ILE A 857 9.57 -32.41 -9.79
N LEU A 858 8.56 -32.43 -8.91
CA LEU A 858 8.67 -32.94 -7.55
C LEU A 858 8.89 -34.46 -7.51
N ASN A 859 8.62 -35.23 -8.58
CA ASN A 859 8.98 -36.65 -8.60
C ASN A 859 10.50 -36.90 -8.64
N CYS A 860 11.30 -35.89 -9.01
CA CYS A 860 12.77 -36.00 -9.02
C CYS A 860 13.35 -35.91 -7.61
N ARG A 861 13.09 -36.93 -6.78
CA ARG A 861 13.48 -36.97 -5.35
C ARG A 861 14.94 -36.60 -5.10
N LYS A 862 15.88 -37.12 -5.89
CA LYS A 862 17.32 -36.80 -5.72
C LYS A 862 17.60 -35.29 -5.90
N ALA A 863 16.92 -34.65 -6.86
CA ALA A 863 17.08 -33.22 -7.10
C ALA A 863 16.38 -32.37 -6.04
N VAL A 864 15.19 -32.79 -5.57
CA VAL A 864 14.48 -32.13 -4.47
C VAL A 864 15.28 -32.22 -3.17
N ILE A 865 15.72 -33.42 -2.80
CA ILE A 865 16.53 -33.65 -1.60
C ILE A 865 17.81 -32.83 -1.69
N GLY A 866 18.53 -32.93 -2.82
CA GLY A 866 19.75 -32.17 -3.07
C GLY A 866 19.56 -30.66 -2.84
N LEU A 867 18.47 -30.08 -3.36
CA LEU A 867 18.14 -28.66 -3.15
C LEU A 867 17.86 -28.32 -1.68
N LEU A 868 17.13 -29.19 -0.97
CA LEU A 868 16.72 -28.96 0.43
C LEU A 868 17.81 -29.33 1.45
N THR A 869 18.84 -30.10 1.05
CA THR A 869 20.00 -30.45 1.89
C THR A 869 21.22 -29.59 1.60
N ASP A 870 21.21 -28.81 0.52
CA ASP A 870 22.32 -27.94 0.15
C ASP A 870 22.54 -26.91 1.26
N LYS A 871 23.69 -27.00 1.93
CA LYS A 871 24.10 -26.09 3.01
C LYS A 871 24.24 -24.65 2.54
N ASN A 872 24.37 -24.42 1.22
CA ASN A 872 24.46 -23.11 0.58
C ASN A 872 23.10 -22.40 0.39
N THR A 873 22.02 -22.90 1.00
CA THR A 873 20.68 -22.29 0.93
C THR A 873 20.30 -21.49 2.18
N GLY A 874 21.15 -21.48 3.21
CA GLY A 874 21.07 -20.59 4.39
C GLY A 874 19.87 -20.80 5.31
N MET A 875 18.95 -21.71 4.96
CA MET A 875 17.77 -22.04 5.74
C MET A 875 17.76 -23.53 6.05
N SER A 876 17.39 -23.89 7.28
CA SER A 876 17.20 -25.29 7.63
C SER A 876 15.91 -25.82 7.00
N PHE A 877 15.97 -26.16 5.72
CA PHE A 877 14.87 -26.84 5.00
C PHE A 877 14.58 -28.24 5.55
N ARG A 878 15.23 -28.67 6.64
CA ARG A 878 14.99 -29.94 7.34
C ARG A 878 13.51 -30.21 7.60
N ARG A 879 12.74 -29.19 8.02
CA ARG A 879 11.28 -29.32 8.22
C ARG A 879 10.55 -29.55 6.89
N VAL A 880 10.87 -28.76 5.88
CA VAL A 880 10.29 -28.85 4.53
C VAL A 880 10.59 -30.20 3.91
N LEU A 881 11.83 -30.68 4.04
CA LEU A 881 12.29 -31.98 3.59
C LEU A 881 11.52 -33.11 4.28
N LYS A 882 11.35 -33.06 5.61
CA LYS A 882 10.56 -34.06 6.34
C LYS A 882 9.13 -34.13 5.79
N ILE A 883 8.48 -32.97 5.62
CA ILE A 883 7.11 -32.89 5.09
C ILE A 883 7.04 -33.41 3.65
N TYR A 884 7.97 -33.01 2.79
CA TYR A 884 8.03 -33.46 1.41
C TYR A 884 8.20 -34.99 1.31
N LEU A 885 9.08 -35.58 2.13
CA LEU A 885 9.28 -37.04 2.17
C LEU A 885 8.02 -37.78 2.64
N MET A 886 7.27 -37.21 3.58
CA MET A 886 6.03 -37.81 4.08
C MET A 886 4.84 -37.65 3.13
N TYR A 887 4.64 -36.46 2.55
CA TYR A 887 3.38 -36.10 1.86
C TYR A 887 3.53 -35.80 0.36
N GLY A 888 4.76 -35.71 -0.16
CA GLY A 888 5.03 -35.34 -1.55
C GLY A 888 4.40 -36.29 -2.56
N ASN A 889 4.48 -37.60 -2.32
CA ASN A 889 3.84 -38.62 -3.15
C ASN A 889 2.32 -38.46 -3.17
N SER A 890 1.69 -38.35 -1.99
CA SER A 890 0.23 -38.25 -1.86
C SER A 890 -0.32 -37.02 -2.58
N TYR A 891 0.41 -35.90 -2.52
CA TYR A 891 0.08 -34.69 -3.29
C TYR A 891 0.09 -34.95 -4.81
N LEU A 892 1.14 -35.57 -5.34
CA LEU A 892 1.25 -35.82 -6.78
C LEU A 892 0.23 -36.85 -7.27
N THR A 893 -0.07 -37.88 -6.46
CA THR A 893 -1.15 -38.83 -6.74
C THR A 893 -2.50 -38.14 -6.81
N ALA A 894 -2.80 -37.23 -5.87
CA ALA A 894 -4.03 -36.45 -5.90
C ALA A 894 -4.15 -35.59 -7.17
N LEU A 895 -3.06 -34.92 -7.57
CA LEU A 895 -3.03 -34.14 -8.82
C LEU A 895 -3.16 -34.99 -10.09
N THR A 896 -2.55 -36.17 -10.11
CA THR A 896 -2.60 -37.09 -11.25
C THR A 896 -4.02 -37.62 -11.45
N ARG A 897 -4.68 -38.02 -10.38
CA ARG A 897 -6.09 -38.44 -10.40
C ARG A 897 -7.03 -37.31 -10.85
N LEU A 898 -6.75 -36.05 -10.48
CA LEU A 898 -7.49 -34.86 -11.00
C LEU A 898 -7.30 -34.66 -12.51
N SER A 899 -6.20 -35.15 -13.08
CA SER A 899 -5.93 -35.10 -14.53
C SER A 899 -6.75 -36.10 -15.34
N GLU A 900 -7.09 -37.24 -14.72
CA GLU A 900 -7.77 -38.39 -15.34
C GLU A 900 -9.30 -38.26 -15.38
N GLY A 901 -9.87 -37.18 -14.82
CA GLY A 901 -11.30 -36.89 -14.90
C GLY A 901 -12.19 -37.68 -13.93
N LYS A 902 -11.62 -38.33 -12.91
CA LYS A 902 -12.38 -38.86 -11.77
C LYS A 902 -13.23 -37.74 -11.13
N LYS A 903 -14.43 -38.07 -10.62
CA LYS A 903 -15.37 -37.04 -10.11
C LYS A 903 -14.71 -36.27 -8.97
N TRP A 904 -14.86 -34.96 -8.99
CA TRP A 904 -14.30 -34.02 -8.01
C TRP A 904 -14.72 -34.29 -6.55
N ASP A 905 -15.81 -35.03 -6.34
CA ASP A 905 -16.41 -35.29 -5.03
C ASP A 905 -15.90 -36.60 -4.37
N ASP A 906 -15.54 -37.62 -5.17
CA ASP A 906 -15.06 -38.95 -4.73
C ASP A 906 -13.69 -38.89 -4.01
N PHE A 907 -12.94 -37.80 -4.18
CA PHE A 907 -11.55 -37.63 -3.73
C PHE A 907 -11.32 -37.57 -2.20
N ALA A 908 -12.35 -37.64 -1.37
CA ALA A 908 -12.17 -37.53 0.08
C ALA A 908 -12.69 -38.68 0.91
N GLU A 909 -13.55 -39.52 0.37
CA GLU A 909 -13.97 -40.72 1.09
C GLU A 909 -12.80 -41.74 1.09
N GLU A 910 -12.04 -41.85 -0.01
CA GLU A 910 -10.95 -42.84 -0.12
C GLU A 910 -9.60 -42.45 0.53
N ILE A 911 -9.35 -41.16 0.80
CA ILE A 911 -8.09 -40.75 1.46
C ILE A 911 -8.21 -40.83 2.98
N ASP A 912 -9.42 -40.73 3.55
CA ASP A 912 -9.61 -40.84 5.01
C ASP A 912 -9.54 -42.29 5.51
N GLU A 913 -9.78 -43.32 4.67
CA GLU A 913 -9.66 -44.74 5.05
C GLU A 913 -8.20 -45.23 5.18
N GLU A 914 -7.22 -44.57 4.54
CA GLU A 914 -5.81 -45.00 4.56
C GLU A 914 -4.99 -44.34 5.68
N TYR A 915 -5.58 -43.43 6.48
CA TYR A 915 -4.85 -42.56 7.43
C TYR A 915 -5.49 -42.42 8.82
N ASP A 916 -6.03 -43.50 9.38
CA ASP A 916 -6.20 -43.63 10.83
C ASP A 916 -4.83 -43.98 11.46
N ILE A 917 -4.06 -42.96 11.85
CA ILE A 917 -2.82 -43.14 12.62
C ILE A 917 -2.88 -42.24 13.86
N GLU A 918 -2.66 -42.89 15.01
CA GLU A 918 -2.69 -42.33 16.37
C GLU A 918 -1.85 -41.03 16.55
N PRO A 919 -2.25 -40.17 17.52
CA PRO A 919 -1.99 -38.73 17.49
C PRO A 919 -0.67 -38.29 18.13
N ASP A 920 0.35 -39.14 18.22
CA ASP A 920 1.46 -38.88 19.15
C ASP A 920 2.63 -38.02 18.64
N TYR A 921 2.59 -37.48 17.42
CA TYR A 921 3.71 -36.64 16.95
C TYR A 921 3.32 -35.44 16.06
N ALA A 922 2.95 -34.33 16.71
CA ALA A 922 3.40 -32.97 16.34
C ALA A 922 3.03 -31.93 17.42
N PRO A 923 3.87 -30.90 17.61
CA PRO A 923 5.24 -30.89 18.16
C PRO A 923 5.31 -31.07 19.69
#